data_AF-A0A7C4ST55-F1
#
_entry.id   AF-A0A7C4ST55-F1
#
_cell.length_a   1.000
_cell.length_b   1.000
_cell.length_c   1.000
_cell.angle_alpha   90.00
_cell.angle_beta   90.00
_cell.angle_gamma   90.00
#
_symmetry.space_group_name_H-M   'P 1'
#
loop_
_entity.id
_entity.type
_entity.pdbx_description
1 polymer ?
#
loop_
_entity_poly.entity_id
_entity_poly.type
_entity_poly.pdbx_seq_one_letter_code
_entity_poly.pdbx_strand_id
1 'polypeptide(L)'
;MSRIDPQRVLAALQSPTEQVRCEAVRRLEEAFGGAVPVEPVLRALGDERWQVRKCAVELLARIGSRPDILSALVGALGDEANAGLRNAATEALVLLGGPAVAAVQPLFDSSDKDLRKFAADILGAIARPECFEPLLRAIEDPEENVRAAAAEALGSFREERATQVLRRALKQDSLLVQISCLSALSRMGAEVPLEELTPHLQRGPLRPALFGLLARLDDERVLPLLRQGLASRQRSEQTAAVRALADWNRRIDIQRRVALRVALGQEAGETLIGTLRQMLLQGDPEGRAAAVLVLGWLGRVEFIAEMLQAAADPRLRDIVFDAIASMGPRAVEPLGRLLPELSSAGQALAAELLGHFRQGAAVAWLIDLCQQEDPEVAAAAQRALGQLGDARAIPALVDLVRRPGAPGASGAVGALLQLGGPCRREVLEALQPLLDTRDVELRRRVFEVLCGVARQEDMEGILPLLGDEDPMLRAFAVRAVGRVGAPENLARLCMALTDETAMVREEAVRALSLRDDASVREALRLALADTDTAVVREALAGLGRLGGVEDAALVVPLLSHPEGMVALQAVRVLNAWRWPVDDEALRCAGRHPDPEVQKELLAGCRALDPRRARETLVAALGHPRWDVRLAAVRAAGAFGDPELLRHLLQRASVEEDPLVLEALRGNLAPEAVRAGD
;
A
#
# COMPACT_ATOMS: atom_id res chain seq x y z
N MET A 1 -5.50 -23.33 46.06
CA MET A 1 -5.85 -23.75 44.69
C MET A 1 -6.15 -25.23 44.74
N SER A 2 -7.40 -25.63 44.46
CA SER A 2 -7.82 -27.03 44.47
C SER A 2 -7.09 -27.78 43.35
N ARG A 3 -6.32 -28.83 43.67
CA ARG A 3 -5.69 -29.67 42.66
C ARG A 3 -6.79 -30.38 41.87
N ILE A 4 -6.79 -30.22 40.55
CA ILE A 4 -7.72 -30.90 39.65
C ILE A 4 -7.46 -32.41 39.76
N ASP A 5 -8.51 -33.19 39.97
CA ASP A 5 -8.45 -34.65 40.08
C ASP A 5 -8.28 -35.27 38.67
N PRO A 6 -7.14 -35.93 38.38
CA PRO A 6 -6.87 -36.50 37.06
C PRO A 6 -7.88 -37.59 36.66
N GLN A 7 -8.39 -38.37 37.59
CA GLN A 7 -9.37 -39.43 37.28
C GLN A 7 -10.72 -38.83 36.83
N ARG A 8 -11.13 -37.71 37.43
CA ARG A 8 -12.33 -36.98 37.00
C ARG A 8 -12.19 -36.41 35.59
N VAL A 9 -11.01 -35.89 35.24
CA VAL A 9 -10.75 -35.40 33.87
C VAL A 9 -10.80 -36.54 32.86
N LEU A 10 -10.18 -37.70 33.16
CA LEU A 10 -10.23 -38.87 32.29
C LEU A 10 -11.65 -39.43 32.12
N ALA A 11 -12.47 -39.41 33.18
CA ALA A 11 -13.87 -39.83 33.10
C ALA A 11 -14.70 -38.86 32.24
N ALA A 12 -14.44 -37.55 32.35
CA ALA A 12 -15.15 -36.51 31.60
C ALA A 12 -14.89 -36.58 30.08
N LEU A 13 -13.75 -37.13 29.65
CA LEU A 13 -13.47 -37.42 28.23
C LEU A 13 -14.44 -38.45 27.61
N GLN A 14 -15.17 -39.21 28.42
CA GLN A 14 -16.16 -40.19 27.95
C GLN A 14 -17.60 -39.66 28.05
N SER A 15 -17.76 -38.37 28.38
CA SER A 15 -19.09 -37.76 28.49
C SER A 15 -19.83 -37.78 27.15
N PRO A 16 -21.16 -38.04 27.13
CA PRO A 16 -21.96 -37.89 25.91
C PRO A 16 -21.97 -36.45 25.39
N THR A 17 -21.71 -35.47 26.26
CA THR A 17 -21.72 -34.04 25.91
C THR A 17 -20.37 -33.57 25.39
N GLU A 18 -20.32 -33.11 24.14
CA GLU A 18 -19.09 -32.62 23.49
C GLU A 18 -18.41 -31.49 24.27
N GLN A 19 -19.18 -30.58 24.87
CA GLN A 19 -18.65 -29.45 25.65
C GLN A 19 -17.87 -29.93 26.89
N VAL A 20 -18.35 -31.01 27.53
CA VAL A 20 -17.70 -31.62 28.68
C VAL A 20 -16.41 -32.31 28.25
N ARG A 21 -16.41 -32.99 27.09
CA ARG A 21 -15.19 -33.58 26.52
C ARG A 21 -14.16 -32.51 26.16
N CYS A 22 -14.56 -31.44 25.47
CA CYS A 22 -13.67 -30.30 25.16
C CYS A 22 -13.03 -29.70 26.41
N GLU A 23 -13.81 -29.45 27.45
CA GLU A 23 -13.30 -28.90 28.70
C GLU A 23 -12.37 -29.87 29.42
N ALA A 24 -12.68 -31.16 29.38
CA ALA A 24 -11.80 -32.19 29.91
C ALA A 24 -10.45 -32.21 29.18
N VAL A 25 -10.44 -32.11 27.85
CA VAL A 25 -9.21 -32.01 27.04
C VAL A 25 -8.38 -30.79 27.45
N ARG A 26 -8.99 -29.62 27.62
CA ARG A 26 -8.26 -28.39 28.01
C ARG A 26 -7.57 -28.51 29.36
N ARG A 27 -8.17 -29.26 30.28
CA ARG A 27 -7.68 -29.49 31.65
C ARG A 27 -6.69 -30.64 31.78
N LEU A 28 -6.40 -31.39 30.71
CA LEU A 28 -5.43 -32.49 30.76
C LEU A 28 -4.04 -32.02 31.20
N GLU A 29 -3.58 -30.87 30.69
CA GLU A 29 -2.30 -30.28 31.11
C GLU A 29 -2.31 -29.88 32.59
N GLU A 30 -3.37 -29.25 33.08
CA GLU A 30 -3.47 -28.85 34.49
C GLU A 30 -3.57 -30.05 35.44
N ALA A 31 -4.17 -31.15 35.00
CA ALA A 31 -4.35 -32.36 35.78
C ALA A 31 -3.08 -33.23 35.84
N PHE A 32 -2.32 -33.32 34.74
CA PHE A 32 -1.16 -34.21 34.62
C PHE A 32 0.19 -33.47 34.52
N GLY A 33 0.19 -32.14 34.49
CA GLY A 33 1.39 -31.32 34.25
C GLY A 33 2.03 -31.65 32.91
N GLY A 34 3.37 -31.65 32.86
CA GLY A 34 4.16 -32.00 31.68
C GLY A 34 4.14 -33.48 31.29
N ALA A 35 3.38 -34.33 31.99
CA ALA A 35 3.32 -35.78 31.79
C ALA A 35 1.92 -36.26 31.37
N VAL A 36 1.24 -35.51 30.49
CA VAL A 36 -0.08 -35.88 29.96
C VAL A 36 0.01 -37.24 29.24
N PRO A 37 -0.80 -38.25 29.62
CA PRO A 37 -0.78 -39.56 28.98
C PRO A 37 -1.20 -39.49 27.51
N VAL A 38 -0.60 -40.34 26.67
CA VAL A 38 -0.82 -40.37 25.21
C VAL A 38 -2.24 -40.81 24.83
N GLU A 39 -2.75 -41.87 25.47
CA GLU A 39 -4.06 -42.46 25.15
C GLU A 39 -5.25 -41.47 25.25
N PRO A 40 -5.38 -40.66 26.31
CA PRO A 40 -6.37 -39.58 26.39
C PRO A 40 -6.28 -38.57 25.24
N VAL A 41 -5.06 -38.25 24.78
CA VAL A 41 -4.82 -37.31 23.68
C VAL A 41 -5.24 -37.92 22.35
N LEU A 42 -4.84 -39.17 22.07
CA LEU A 42 -5.26 -39.88 20.86
C LEU A 42 -6.79 -40.04 20.78
N ARG A 43 -7.43 -40.35 21.92
CA ARG A 43 -8.89 -40.44 21.99
C ARG A 43 -9.57 -39.12 21.63
N ALA A 44 -9.04 -38.00 22.13
CA ALA A 44 -9.58 -36.68 21.85
C ALA A 44 -9.33 -36.25 20.39
N LEU A 45 -8.18 -36.61 19.81
CA LEU A 45 -7.90 -36.42 18.38
C LEU A 45 -8.80 -37.27 17.48
N GLY A 46 -9.20 -38.45 17.95
CA GLY A 46 -10.10 -39.36 17.24
C GLY A 46 -11.59 -39.13 17.50
N ASP A 47 -11.96 -38.07 18.21
CA ASP A 47 -13.35 -37.79 18.59
C ASP A 47 -14.24 -37.50 17.36
N GLU A 48 -15.50 -37.94 17.43
CA GLU A 48 -16.51 -37.72 16.39
C GLU A 48 -16.74 -36.21 16.11
N ARG A 49 -16.62 -35.35 17.13
CA ARG A 49 -16.86 -33.91 17.03
C ARG A 49 -15.58 -33.15 16.73
N TRP A 50 -15.63 -32.32 15.68
CA TRP A 50 -14.48 -31.54 15.22
C TRP A 50 -13.97 -30.55 16.28
N GLN A 51 -14.85 -30.04 17.14
CA GLN A 51 -14.50 -29.12 18.22
C GLN A 51 -13.59 -29.78 19.27
N VAL A 52 -13.84 -31.06 19.59
CA VAL A 52 -13.02 -31.82 20.56
C VAL A 52 -11.64 -32.10 19.96
N ARG A 53 -11.60 -32.49 18.67
CA ARG A 53 -10.33 -32.67 17.94
C ARG A 53 -9.49 -31.40 17.94
N LYS A 54 -10.11 -30.24 17.68
CA LYS A 54 -9.43 -28.94 17.73
C LYS A 54 -8.86 -28.65 19.12
N CYS A 55 -9.60 -28.92 20.19
CA CYS A 55 -9.09 -28.76 21.56
C CYS A 55 -7.88 -29.66 21.84
N ALA A 56 -7.83 -30.85 21.25
CA ALA A 56 -6.71 -31.78 21.40
C ALA A 56 -5.45 -31.29 20.64
N VAL A 57 -5.62 -30.73 19.43
CA VAL A 57 -4.53 -30.08 18.69
C VAL A 57 -3.99 -28.87 19.46
N GLU A 58 -4.87 -28.02 20.00
CA GLU A 58 -4.48 -26.87 20.84
C GLU A 58 -3.77 -27.30 22.14
N LEU A 59 -4.17 -28.41 22.74
CA LEU A 59 -3.46 -29.00 23.88
C LEU A 59 -2.04 -29.42 23.48
N LEU A 60 -1.88 -30.11 22.35
CA LEU A 60 -0.58 -30.56 21.83
C LEU A 60 0.39 -29.40 21.58
N ALA A 61 -0.12 -28.25 21.14
CA ALA A 61 0.65 -27.02 21.00
C ALA A 61 1.27 -26.55 22.32
N ARG A 62 0.56 -26.75 23.45
CA ARG A 62 1.01 -26.33 24.79
C ARG A 62 1.97 -27.33 25.43
N ILE A 63 1.64 -28.62 25.38
CA ILE A 63 2.41 -29.66 26.06
C ILE A 63 3.69 -30.07 25.30
N GLY A 64 3.81 -29.68 24.04
CA GLY A 64 5.04 -29.80 23.26
C GLY A 64 5.31 -31.19 22.66
N SER A 65 6.55 -31.40 22.23
CA SER A 65 6.96 -32.48 21.32
C SER A 65 7.61 -33.68 22.03
N ARG A 66 6.91 -34.32 22.97
CA ARG A 66 7.45 -35.51 23.65
C ARG A 66 7.59 -36.70 22.67
N PRO A 67 8.67 -37.51 22.72
CA PRO A 67 8.89 -38.59 21.75
C PRO A 67 7.77 -39.65 21.68
N ASP A 68 7.15 -39.96 22.82
CA ASP A 68 6.00 -40.88 22.91
C ASP A 68 4.75 -40.30 22.24
N ILE A 69 4.52 -38.99 22.36
CA ILE A 69 3.45 -38.28 21.65
C ILE A 69 3.73 -38.28 20.14
N LEU A 70 4.95 -37.93 19.71
CA LEU A 70 5.31 -37.91 18.29
C LEU A 70 5.14 -39.29 17.65
N SER A 71 5.62 -40.35 18.31
CA SER A 71 5.43 -41.73 17.83
C SER A 71 3.97 -42.13 17.73
N ALA A 72 3.13 -41.67 18.66
CA ALA A 72 1.71 -41.95 18.67
C ALA A 72 0.95 -41.19 17.57
N LEU A 73 1.29 -39.92 17.33
CA LEU A 73 0.74 -39.13 16.23
C LEU A 73 1.12 -39.74 14.87
N VAL A 74 2.37 -40.18 14.71
CA VAL A 74 2.83 -40.88 13.51
C VAL A 74 2.07 -42.19 13.31
N GLY A 75 1.89 -42.99 14.37
CA GLY A 75 1.10 -44.22 14.31
C GLY A 75 -0.36 -43.97 13.95
N ALA A 76 -0.95 -42.86 14.42
CA ALA A 76 -2.31 -42.47 14.14
C ALA A 76 -2.57 -42.12 12.66
N LEU A 77 -1.53 -41.79 11.88
CA LEU A 77 -1.66 -41.57 10.44
C LEU A 77 -2.04 -42.85 9.68
N GLY A 78 -1.66 -44.02 10.21
CA GLY A 78 -1.96 -45.33 9.62
C GLY A 78 -3.30 -45.93 10.02
N ASP A 79 -4.12 -45.22 10.81
CA ASP A 79 -5.45 -45.69 11.19
C ASP A 79 -6.40 -45.55 9.99
N GLU A 80 -6.73 -46.65 9.30
CA GLU A 80 -7.62 -46.64 8.14
C GLU A 80 -9.08 -46.30 8.50
N ALA A 81 -9.54 -46.65 9.71
CA ALA A 81 -10.93 -46.55 10.12
C ALA A 81 -11.33 -45.13 10.54
N ASN A 82 -10.39 -44.33 11.06
CA ASN A 82 -10.68 -43.01 11.60
C ASN A 82 -10.01 -41.86 10.80
N ALA A 83 -10.69 -41.39 9.76
CA ALA A 83 -10.24 -40.22 8.97
C ALA A 83 -10.12 -38.93 9.80
N GLY A 84 -10.95 -38.77 10.84
CA GLY A 84 -10.88 -37.63 11.75
C GLY A 84 -9.58 -37.60 12.55
N LEU A 85 -9.16 -38.76 13.05
CA LEU A 85 -7.90 -38.95 13.76
C LEU A 85 -6.70 -38.64 12.86
N ARG A 86 -6.66 -39.17 11.62
CA ARG A 86 -5.58 -38.90 10.67
C ARG A 86 -5.40 -37.40 10.38
N ASN A 87 -6.50 -36.70 10.14
CA ASN A 87 -6.48 -35.25 9.85
C ASN A 87 -6.01 -34.44 11.07
N ALA A 88 -6.51 -34.77 12.27
CA ALA A 88 -6.10 -34.08 13.49
C ALA A 88 -4.64 -34.39 13.88
N ALA A 89 -4.17 -35.62 13.65
CA ALA A 89 -2.78 -35.99 13.82
C ALA A 89 -1.86 -35.25 12.84
N THR A 90 -2.27 -35.12 11.57
CA THR A 90 -1.58 -34.32 10.56
C THR A 90 -1.46 -32.86 11.01
N GLU A 91 -2.57 -32.25 11.42
CA GLU A 91 -2.60 -30.86 11.92
C GLU A 91 -1.69 -30.67 13.14
N ALA A 92 -1.74 -31.60 14.09
CA ALA A 92 -0.87 -31.58 15.27
C ALA A 92 0.62 -31.69 14.90
N LEU A 93 0.99 -32.61 13.99
CA LEU A 93 2.37 -32.77 13.54
C LEU A 93 2.90 -31.52 12.83
N VAL A 94 2.08 -30.89 11.98
CA VAL A 94 2.41 -29.61 11.33
C VAL A 94 2.65 -28.51 12.35
N LEU A 95 1.76 -28.40 13.35
CA LEU A 95 1.85 -27.40 14.41
C LEU A 95 3.09 -27.58 15.30
N LEU A 96 3.50 -28.82 15.57
CA LEU A 96 4.71 -29.12 16.35
C LEU A 96 6.00 -28.76 15.59
N GLY A 97 5.99 -28.76 14.27
CA GLY A 97 7.08 -28.24 13.44
C GLY A 97 8.36 -29.08 13.50
N GLY A 98 9.48 -28.46 13.87
CA GLY A 98 10.84 -29.06 13.77
C GLY A 98 10.98 -30.48 14.36
N PRO A 99 10.53 -30.75 15.60
CA PRO A 99 10.57 -32.09 16.17
C PRO A 99 9.76 -33.14 15.40
N ALA A 100 8.67 -32.74 14.74
CA ALA A 100 7.87 -33.65 13.92
C ALA A 100 8.59 -34.07 12.63
N VAL A 101 9.49 -33.25 12.09
CA VAL A 101 10.26 -33.57 10.87
C VAL A 101 11.02 -34.88 11.03
N ALA A 102 11.76 -35.04 12.14
CA ALA A 102 12.54 -36.25 12.41
C ALA A 102 11.66 -37.50 12.62
N ALA A 103 10.45 -37.33 13.16
CA ALA A 103 9.51 -38.42 13.39
C ALA A 103 8.77 -38.85 12.11
N VAL A 104 8.52 -37.92 11.19
CA VAL A 104 7.76 -38.14 9.95
C VAL A 104 8.67 -38.58 8.81
N GLN A 105 9.93 -38.16 8.77
CA GLN A 105 10.87 -38.52 7.70
C GLN A 105 11.01 -40.03 7.43
N PRO A 106 11.05 -40.93 8.45
CA PRO A 106 11.11 -42.38 8.20
C PRO A 106 9.89 -42.95 7.46
N LEU A 107 8.76 -42.23 7.43
CA LEU A 107 7.56 -42.69 6.73
C LEU A 107 7.75 -42.78 5.22
N PHE A 108 8.71 -42.06 4.63
CA PHE A 108 9.03 -42.19 3.20
C PHE A 108 9.56 -43.58 2.82
N ASP A 109 10.09 -44.35 3.78
CA ASP A 109 10.56 -45.72 3.54
C ASP A 109 9.45 -46.77 3.78
N SER A 110 8.22 -46.33 4.11
CA SER A 110 7.07 -47.21 4.32
C SER A 110 6.61 -47.88 3.03
N SER A 111 6.23 -49.16 3.12
CA SER A 111 5.54 -49.85 2.03
C SER A 111 4.16 -49.26 1.73
N ASP A 112 3.54 -48.62 2.72
CA ASP A 112 2.24 -47.97 2.58
C ASP A 112 2.38 -46.60 1.88
N LYS A 113 1.75 -46.49 0.71
CA LYS A 113 1.76 -45.29 -0.11
C LYS A 113 1.03 -44.11 0.52
N ASP A 114 0.00 -44.35 1.33
CA ASP A 114 -0.76 -43.28 1.97
C ASP A 114 0.07 -42.64 3.08
N LEU A 115 0.84 -43.44 3.83
CA LEU A 115 1.82 -42.93 4.79
C LEU A 115 2.93 -42.09 4.13
N ARG A 116 3.45 -42.52 2.97
CA ARG A 116 4.43 -41.73 2.20
C ARG A 116 3.84 -40.39 1.72
N LYS A 117 2.58 -40.40 1.28
CA LYS A 117 1.85 -39.18 0.90
C LYS A 117 1.66 -38.24 2.10
N PHE A 118 1.20 -38.75 3.24
CA PHE A 118 1.08 -37.94 4.46
C PHE A 118 2.41 -37.34 4.88
N ALA A 119 3.51 -38.09 4.74
CA ALA A 119 4.84 -37.57 5.00
C ALA A 119 5.16 -36.36 4.12
N ALA A 120 4.88 -36.43 2.81
CA ALA A 120 5.05 -35.31 1.89
C ALA A 120 4.16 -34.10 2.26
N ASP A 121 2.88 -34.33 2.56
CA ASP A 121 1.93 -33.28 2.93
C ASP A 121 2.36 -32.56 4.24
N ILE A 122 2.74 -33.33 5.26
CA ILE A 122 3.17 -32.81 6.57
C ILE A 122 4.48 -32.02 6.42
N LEU A 123 5.50 -32.60 5.79
CA LEU A 123 6.78 -31.92 5.62
C LEU A 123 6.67 -30.66 4.76
N GLY A 124 5.81 -30.68 3.73
CA GLY A 124 5.51 -29.54 2.88
C GLY A 124 4.82 -28.39 3.61
N ALA A 125 3.91 -28.70 4.55
CA ALA A 125 3.26 -27.71 5.40
C ALA A 125 4.18 -27.17 6.50
N ILE A 126 5.09 -27.99 7.03
CA ILE A 126 6.13 -27.54 7.99
C ILE A 126 7.13 -26.58 7.30
N ALA A 127 7.47 -26.85 6.03
CA ALA A 127 8.27 -25.97 5.16
C ALA A 127 9.61 -25.49 5.76
N ARG A 128 10.28 -26.33 6.55
CA ARG A 128 11.62 -26.04 7.10
C ARG A 128 12.73 -26.58 6.19
N PRO A 129 13.95 -26.02 6.22
CA PRO A 129 15.05 -26.47 5.35
C PRO A 129 15.35 -27.97 5.43
N GLU A 130 15.17 -28.59 6.59
CA GLU A 130 15.42 -30.02 6.80
C GLU A 130 14.44 -30.92 6.01
N CYS A 131 13.27 -30.39 5.62
CA CYS A 131 12.27 -31.10 4.82
C CYS A 131 12.65 -31.22 3.33
N PHE A 132 13.61 -30.41 2.85
CA PHE A 132 13.88 -30.27 1.42
C PHE A 132 14.37 -31.57 0.76
N GLU A 133 15.41 -32.19 1.31
CA GLU A 133 16.01 -33.41 0.73
C GLU A 133 15.05 -34.62 0.74
N PRO A 134 14.25 -34.88 1.80
CA PRO A 134 13.20 -35.90 1.75
C PRO A 134 12.17 -35.67 0.64
N LEU A 135 11.67 -34.44 0.50
CA LEU A 135 10.69 -34.09 -0.53
C LEU A 135 11.27 -34.20 -1.95
N LEU A 136 12.55 -33.88 -2.12
CA LEU A 136 13.26 -34.02 -3.38
C LEU A 136 13.33 -35.48 -3.84
N ARG A 137 13.47 -36.43 -2.92
CA ARG A 137 13.41 -37.88 -3.24
C ARG A 137 11.99 -38.34 -3.53
N ALA A 138 11.02 -37.84 -2.77
CA ALA A 138 9.61 -38.23 -2.90
C ALA A 138 8.98 -37.85 -4.25
N ILE A 139 9.54 -36.88 -4.98
CA ILE A 139 9.07 -36.56 -6.33
C ILE A 139 9.38 -37.68 -7.35
N GLU A 140 10.25 -38.63 -7.02
CA GLU A 140 10.57 -39.80 -7.85
C GLU A 140 9.87 -41.08 -7.33
N ASP A 141 8.90 -40.94 -6.41
CA ASP A 141 8.18 -42.07 -5.82
C ASP A 141 7.42 -42.89 -6.88
N PRO A 142 7.34 -44.23 -6.75
CA PRO A 142 6.56 -45.05 -7.67
C PRO A 142 5.07 -44.66 -7.72
N GLU A 143 4.48 -44.17 -6.63
CA GLU A 143 3.08 -43.79 -6.57
C GLU A 143 2.85 -42.33 -7.02
N GLU A 144 1.94 -42.15 -7.97
CA GLU A 144 1.58 -40.84 -8.54
C GLU A 144 1.14 -39.81 -7.49
N ASN A 145 0.32 -40.22 -6.51
CA ASN A 145 -0.18 -39.33 -5.47
C ASN A 145 0.93 -38.81 -4.56
N VAL A 146 1.97 -39.62 -4.30
CA VAL A 146 3.13 -39.22 -3.49
C VAL A 146 3.97 -38.21 -4.28
N ARG A 147 4.21 -38.46 -5.58
CA ARG A 147 4.92 -37.51 -6.46
C ARG A 147 4.19 -36.17 -6.55
N ALA A 148 2.86 -36.18 -6.67
CA ALA A 148 2.05 -34.97 -6.73
C ALA A 148 2.10 -34.15 -5.43
N ALA A 149 2.02 -34.82 -4.28
CA ALA A 149 2.17 -34.20 -2.96
C ALA A 149 3.58 -33.62 -2.77
N ALA A 150 4.62 -34.36 -3.15
CA ALA A 150 6.00 -33.90 -3.12
C ALA A 150 6.21 -32.67 -4.01
N ALA A 151 5.66 -32.67 -5.23
CA ALA A 151 5.73 -31.53 -6.15
C ALA A 151 5.05 -30.27 -5.57
N GLU A 152 3.87 -30.43 -4.96
CA GLU A 152 3.19 -29.30 -4.30
C GLU A 152 3.98 -28.78 -3.10
N ALA A 153 4.50 -29.69 -2.27
CA ALA A 153 5.30 -29.37 -1.08
C ALA A 153 6.59 -28.62 -1.44
N LEU A 154 7.27 -29.03 -2.53
CA LEU A 154 8.46 -28.34 -3.04
C LEU A 154 8.17 -26.88 -3.44
N GLY A 155 6.92 -26.55 -3.77
CA GLY A 155 6.48 -25.17 -4.06
C GLY A 155 6.57 -24.20 -2.87
N SER A 156 6.70 -24.72 -1.64
CA SER A 156 6.95 -23.91 -0.44
C SER A 156 8.41 -23.50 -0.28
N PHE A 157 9.32 -24.05 -1.09
CA PHE A 157 10.76 -23.80 -1.02
C PHE A 157 11.18 -22.91 -2.18
N ARG A 158 11.79 -21.75 -1.90
CA ARG A 158 12.27 -20.81 -2.94
C ARG A 158 13.68 -21.15 -3.42
N GLU A 159 13.94 -22.43 -3.67
CA GLU A 159 15.26 -22.93 -4.08
C GLU A 159 15.32 -23.24 -5.57
N GLU A 160 16.42 -22.85 -6.23
CA GLU A 160 16.64 -23.12 -7.66
C GLU A 160 16.62 -24.63 -7.98
N ARG A 161 17.10 -25.47 -7.04
CA ARG A 161 17.03 -26.93 -7.17
C ARG A 161 15.58 -27.44 -7.28
N ALA A 162 14.65 -26.90 -6.49
CA ALA A 162 13.23 -27.25 -6.60
C ALA A 162 12.68 -26.84 -7.98
N THR A 163 13.00 -25.63 -8.45
CA THR A 163 12.58 -25.16 -9.79
C THR A 163 13.04 -26.13 -10.88
N GLN A 164 14.30 -26.56 -10.85
CA GLN A 164 14.86 -27.47 -11.86
C GLN A 164 14.17 -28.84 -11.85
N VAL A 165 13.89 -29.38 -10.67
CA VAL A 165 13.26 -30.70 -10.51
C VAL A 165 11.79 -30.66 -10.91
N LEU A 166 11.04 -29.63 -10.50
CA LEU A 166 9.65 -29.43 -10.91
C LEU A 166 9.54 -29.24 -12.44
N ARG A 167 10.49 -28.54 -13.08
CA ARG A 167 10.55 -28.41 -14.55
C ARG A 167 10.80 -29.75 -15.26
N ARG A 168 11.57 -30.66 -14.67
CA ARG A 168 11.76 -32.03 -15.21
C ARG A 168 10.49 -32.86 -15.06
N ALA A 169 9.89 -32.87 -13.87
CA ALA A 169 8.63 -33.58 -13.59
C ALA A 169 7.48 -33.10 -14.50
N LEU A 170 7.41 -31.80 -14.77
CA LEU A 170 6.44 -31.23 -15.72
C LEU A 170 6.49 -31.89 -17.12
N LYS A 171 7.70 -32.22 -17.61
CA LYS A 171 7.90 -32.81 -18.95
C LYS A 171 7.56 -34.30 -19.04
N GLN A 172 7.78 -35.05 -17.96
CA GLN A 172 7.86 -36.51 -18.01
C GLN A 172 6.72 -37.23 -17.26
N ASP A 173 5.97 -36.54 -16.41
CA ASP A 173 5.02 -37.17 -15.49
C ASP A 173 3.54 -37.08 -15.95
N SER A 174 2.65 -37.63 -15.14
CA SER A 174 1.21 -37.67 -15.32
C SER A 174 0.56 -36.28 -15.21
N LEU A 175 -0.73 -36.20 -15.57
CA LEU A 175 -1.49 -34.95 -15.52
C LEU A 175 -1.59 -34.38 -14.10
N LEU A 176 -1.78 -35.23 -13.08
CA LEU A 176 -1.91 -34.81 -11.69
C LEU A 176 -0.63 -34.14 -11.20
N VAL A 177 0.52 -34.81 -11.39
CA VAL A 177 1.83 -34.28 -10.98
C VAL A 177 2.16 -32.99 -11.75
N GLN A 178 1.81 -32.90 -13.03
CA GLN A 178 1.99 -31.69 -13.84
C GLN A 178 1.21 -30.50 -13.28
N ILE A 179 -0.04 -30.68 -12.84
CA ILE A 179 -0.83 -29.61 -12.22
C ILE A 179 -0.16 -29.14 -10.91
N SER A 180 0.30 -30.06 -10.08
CA SER A 180 1.04 -29.74 -8.84
C SER A 180 2.33 -28.99 -9.14
N CYS A 181 3.11 -29.43 -10.14
CA CYS A 181 4.34 -28.75 -10.57
C CYS A 181 4.07 -27.32 -11.04
N LEU A 182 3.05 -27.10 -11.89
CA LEU A 182 2.70 -25.77 -12.38
C LEU A 182 2.25 -24.84 -11.25
N SER A 183 1.45 -25.35 -10.32
CA SER A 183 0.99 -24.59 -9.16
C SER A 183 2.14 -24.22 -8.23
N ALA A 184 3.06 -25.16 -7.98
CA ALA A 184 4.27 -24.96 -7.21
C ALA A 184 5.19 -23.91 -7.86
N LEU A 185 5.50 -24.05 -9.15
CA LEU A 185 6.32 -23.10 -9.90
C LEU A 185 5.73 -21.69 -9.88
N SER A 186 4.40 -21.57 -10.00
CA SER A 186 3.70 -20.28 -9.93
C SER A 186 3.81 -19.64 -8.54
N ARG A 187 3.61 -20.43 -7.48
CA ARG A 187 3.71 -20.00 -6.08
C ARG A 187 5.14 -19.57 -5.71
N MET A 188 6.14 -20.31 -6.19
CA MET A 188 7.56 -19.97 -6.06
C MET A 188 7.93 -18.70 -6.84
N GLY A 189 7.11 -18.35 -7.83
CA GLY A 189 7.36 -17.25 -8.73
C GLY A 189 8.48 -17.53 -9.73
N ALA A 190 8.72 -18.80 -10.04
CA ALA A 190 9.75 -19.23 -10.97
C ALA A 190 9.49 -18.71 -12.39
N GLU A 191 10.56 -18.31 -13.08
CA GLU A 191 10.52 -17.98 -14.50
C GLU A 191 10.83 -19.24 -15.31
N VAL A 192 9.83 -19.74 -16.02
CA VAL A 192 9.95 -20.94 -16.85
C VAL A 192 9.97 -20.50 -18.32
N PRO A 193 10.99 -20.86 -19.11
CA PRO A 193 11.07 -20.46 -20.51
C PRO A 193 9.81 -20.82 -21.29
N LEU A 194 9.36 -19.93 -22.18
CA LEU A 194 8.13 -20.10 -22.93
C LEU A 194 8.12 -21.40 -23.76
N GLU A 195 9.28 -21.78 -24.27
CA GLU A 195 9.50 -23.00 -25.05
C GLU A 195 9.18 -24.27 -24.26
N GLU A 196 9.33 -24.24 -22.93
CA GLU A 196 8.97 -25.36 -22.07
C GLU A 196 7.48 -25.40 -21.74
N LEU A 197 6.81 -24.25 -21.66
CA LEU A 197 5.38 -24.18 -21.32
C LEU A 197 4.49 -24.48 -22.54
N THR A 198 4.91 -24.06 -23.72
CA THR A 198 4.11 -24.12 -24.96
C THR A 198 3.60 -25.53 -25.32
N PRO A 199 4.40 -26.61 -25.22
CA PRO A 199 3.94 -27.97 -25.53
C PRO A 199 2.77 -28.43 -24.64
N HIS A 200 2.69 -27.92 -23.41
CA HIS A 200 1.66 -28.31 -22.45
C HIS A 200 0.33 -27.58 -22.67
N LEU A 201 0.30 -26.50 -23.45
CA LEU A 201 -0.93 -25.75 -23.75
C LEU A 201 -1.95 -26.55 -24.57
N GLN A 202 -1.53 -27.63 -25.25
CA GLN A 202 -2.45 -28.53 -25.93
C GLN A 202 -3.24 -29.42 -24.95
N ARG A 203 -2.79 -29.53 -23.70
CA ARG A 203 -3.48 -30.29 -22.65
C ARG A 203 -4.45 -29.38 -21.91
N GLY A 204 -5.72 -29.40 -22.31
CA GLY A 204 -6.79 -28.54 -21.75
C GLY A 204 -6.76 -28.37 -20.23
N PRO A 205 -6.70 -29.46 -19.42
CA PRO A 205 -6.69 -29.34 -17.96
C PRO A 205 -5.51 -28.58 -17.36
N LEU A 206 -4.39 -28.46 -18.07
CA LEU A 206 -3.20 -27.73 -17.60
C LEU A 206 -3.27 -26.22 -17.88
N ARG A 207 -4.10 -25.79 -18.83
CA ARG A 207 -4.14 -24.40 -19.31
C ARG A 207 -4.36 -23.37 -18.19
N PRO A 208 -5.28 -23.56 -17.23
CA PRO A 208 -5.49 -22.58 -16.17
C PRO A 208 -4.22 -22.31 -15.36
N ALA A 209 -3.48 -23.36 -15.00
CA ALA A 209 -2.23 -23.24 -14.25
C ALA A 209 -1.09 -22.67 -15.12
N LEU A 210 -1.05 -23.03 -16.41
CA LEU A 210 -0.07 -22.49 -17.37
C LEU A 210 -0.24 -20.98 -17.57
N PHE A 211 -1.46 -20.46 -17.67
CA PHE A 211 -1.70 -19.02 -17.86
C PHE A 211 -1.10 -18.18 -16.74
N GLY A 212 -1.17 -18.65 -15.48
CA GLY A 212 -0.55 -17.97 -14.34
C GLY A 212 0.97 -17.86 -14.48
N LEU A 213 1.64 -18.89 -14.99
CA LEU A 213 3.09 -18.84 -15.28
C LEU A 213 3.42 -17.94 -16.46
N LEU A 214 2.63 -18.02 -17.54
CA LEU A 214 2.82 -17.20 -18.73
C LEU A 214 2.75 -15.70 -18.41
N ALA A 215 1.84 -15.30 -17.53
CA ALA A 215 1.73 -13.91 -17.08
C ALA A 215 2.98 -13.35 -16.39
N ARG A 216 3.90 -14.23 -15.95
CA ARG A 216 5.14 -13.81 -15.29
C ARG A 216 6.25 -13.49 -16.28
N LEU A 217 6.16 -13.98 -17.51
CA LEU A 217 7.18 -13.81 -18.53
C LEU A 217 7.08 -12.43 -19.18
N ASP A 218 8.22 -11.75 -19.30
CA ASP A 218 8.34 -10.55 -20.13
C ASP A 218 8.59 -10.93 -21.59
N ASP A 219 7.60 -11.57 -22.20
CA ASP A 219 7.65 -12.05 -23.59
C ASP A 219 6.36 -11.70 -24.34
N GLU A 220 6.48 -11.01 -25.49
CA GLU A 220 5.33 -10.58 -26.30
C GLU A 220 4.54 -11.76 -26.88
N ARG A 221 5.17 -12.94 -27.03
CA ARG A 221 4.53 -14.17 -27.49
C ARG A 221 3.51 -14.71 -26.49
N VAL A 222 3.48 -14.20 -25.25
CA VAL A 222 2.48 -14.56 -24.22
C VAL A 222 1.06 -14.12 -24.63
N LEU A 223 0.92 -12.95 -25.24
CA LEU A 223 -0.39 -12.38 -25.55
C LEU A 223 -1.25 -13.28 -26.47
N PRO A 224 -0.75 -13.77 -27.62
CA PRO A 224 -1.49 -14.73 -28.45
C PRO A 224 -1.94 -15.99 -27.69
N LEU A 225 -1.17 -16.44 -26.70
CA LEU A 225 -1.48 -17.64 -25.92
C LEU A 225 -2.59 -17.38 -24.89
N LEU A 226 -2.54 -16.23 -24.21
CA LEU A 226 -3.62 -15.83 -23.29
C LEU A 226 -4.93 -15.55 -24.04
N ARG A 227 -4.88 -15.03 -25.27
CA ARG A 227 -6.05 -14.84 -26.14
C ARG A 227 -6.76 -16.16 -26.46
N GLN A 228 -6.03 -17.25 -26.65
CA GLN A 228 -6.65 -18.57 -26.82
C GLN A 228 -7.48 -18.98 -25.60
N GLY A 229 -7.02 -18.65 -24.39
CA GLY A 229 -7.76 -18.87 -23.15
C GLY A 229 -9.03 -18.02 -23.04
N LEU A 230 -8.98 -16.75 -23.47
CA LEU A 230 -10.17 -15.89 -23.55
C LEU A 230 -11.23 -16.41 -24.51
N ALA A 231 -10.81 -16.96 -25.65
CA ALA A 231 -11.70 -17.55 -26.65
C ALA A 231 -12.21 -18.95 -26.27
N SER A 232 -11.75 -19.52 -25.15
CA SER A 232 -12.16 -20.85 -24.71
C SER A 232 -13.64 -20.91 -24.34
N ARG A 233 -14.28 -22.06 -24.59
CA ARG A 233 -15.64 -22.35 -24.09
C ARG A 233 -15.62 -22.75 -22.61
N GLN A 234 -14.46 -23.12 -22.08
CA GLN A 234 -14.33 -23.51 -20.69
C GLN A 234 -14.15 -22.28 -19.82
N ARG A 235 -15.07 -22.11 -18.88
CA ARG A 235 -15.08 -20.94 -18.00
C ARG A 235 -13.86 -20.87 -17.06
N SER A 236 -13.34 -22.03 -16.63
CA SER A 236 -12.11 -22.12 -15.84
C SER A 236 -10.90 -21.56 -16.61
N GLU A 237 -10.77 -21.92 -17.90
CA GLU A 237 -9.73 -21.40 -18.78
C GLU A 237 -9.87 -19.89 -18.99
N GLN A 238 -11.08 -19.40 -19.27
CA GLN A 238 -11.33 -17.97 -19.44
C GLN A 238 -10.99 -17.17 -18.17
N THR A 239 -11.42 -17.66 -17.00
CA THR A 239 -11.16 -17.00 -15.72
C THR A 239 -9.66 -16.89 -15.45
N ALA A 240 -8.92 -17.97 -15.70
CA ALA A 240 -7.46 -17.98 -15.54
C ALA A 240 -6.76 -17.06 -16.55
N ALA A 241 -7.21 -17.04 -17.81
CA ALA A 241 -6.66 -16.15 -18.82
C ALA A 241 -6.91 -14.66 -18.49
N VAL A 242 -8.10 -14.30 -18.00
CA VAL A 242 -8.42 -12.94 -17.56
C VAL A 242 -7.50 -12.48 -16.43
N ARG A 243 -7.27 -13.33 -15.42
CA ARG A 243 -6.32 -13.03 -14.33
C ARG A 243 -4.89 -12.88 -14.85
N ALA A 244 -4.45 -13.83 -15.66
CA ALA A 244 -3.11 -13.81 -16.25
C ALA A 244 -2.87 -12.53 -17.07
N LEU A 245 -3.86 -12.05 -17.82
CA LEU A 245 -3.77 -10.81 -18.57
C LEU A 245 -3.68 -9.58 -17.66
N ALA A 246 -4.48 -9.54 -16.59
CA ALA A 246 -4.41 -8.46 -15.60
C ALA A 246 -3.04 -8.42 -14.89
N ASP A 247 -2.47 -9.58 -14.58
CA ASP A 247 -1.16 -9.73 -13.96
C ASP A 247 -0.03 -9.33 -14.91
N TRP A 248 -0.10 -9.77 -16.16
CA TRP A 248 0.87 -9.45 -17.19
C TRP A 248 0.86 -7.95 -17.53
N ASN A 249 -0.33 -7.33 -17.60
CA ASN A 249 -0.47 -5.89 -17.80
C ASN A 249 0.26 -5.07 -16.74
N ARG A 250 0.37 -5.55 -15.50
CA ARG A 250 1.10 -4.84 -14.43
C ARG A 250 2.61 -4.85 -14.66
N ARG A 251 3.15 -5.81 -15.41
CA ARG A 251 4.59 -6.02 -15.63
C ARG A 251 5.13 -5.37 -16.90
N ILE A 252 4.32 -5.32 -17.94
CA ILE A 252 4.71 -4.77 -19.25
C ILE A 252 4.71 -3.24 -19.26
N ASP A 253 5.50 -2.65 -20.15
CA ASP A 253 5.59 -1.21 -20.38
C ASP A 253 4.31 -0.60 -20.97
N ILE A 254 4.22 0.73 -20.93
CA ILE A 254 3.04 1.48 -21.38
C ILE A 254 2.69 1.25 -22.86
N GLN A 255 3.67 1.07 -23.75
CA GLN A 255 3.41 0.87 -25.18
C GLN A 255 2.75 -0.49 -25.41
N ARG A 256 3.25 -1.54 -24.75
CA ARG A 256 2.68 -2.89 -24.79
C ARG A 256 1.28 -2.94 -24.17
N ARG A 257 1.02 -2.18 -23.10
CA ARG A 257 -0.35 -2.07 -22.52
C ARG A 257 -1.35 -1.48 -23.51
N VAL A 258 -0.96 -0.48 -24.30
CA VAL A 258 -1.83 0.09 -25.32
C VAL A 258 -2.12 -0.92 -26.43
N ALA A 259 -1.09 -1.63 -26.91
CA ALA A 259 -1.24 -2.67 -27.92
C ALA A 259 -2.16 -3.82 -27.43
N LEU A 260 -2.01 -4.22 -26.17
CA LEU A 260 -2.87 -5.21 -25.51
C LEU A 260 -4.35 -4.80 -25.56
N ARG A 261 -4.68 -3.56 -25.17
CA ARG A 261 -6.06 -3.06 -25.15
C ARG A 261 -6.69 -3.08 -26.54
N VAL A 262 -5.95 -2.62 -27.56
CA VAL A 262 -6.41 -2.62 -28.96
C VAL A 262 -6.67 -4.04 -29.44
N ALA A 263 -5.77 -4.98 -29.11
CA ALA A 263 -5.89 -6.37 -29.52
C ALA A 263 -7.12 -7.07 -28.90
N LEU A 264 -7.43 -6.79 -27.63
CA LEU A 264 -8.57 -7.39 -26.93
C LEU A 264 -9.92 -6.90 -27.44
N GLY A 265 -10.02 -5.62 -27.82
CA GLY A 265 -11.26 -5.02 -28.32
C GLY A 265 -11.85 -5.73 -29.56
N GLN A 266 -11.03 -6.45 -30.33
CA GLN A 266 -11.47 -7.17 -31.53
C GLN A 266 -11.97 -8.61 -31.27
N GLU A 267 -11.82 -9.15 -30.06
CA GLU A 267 -12.04 -10.57 -29.76
C GLU A 267 -13.17 -10.87 -28.74
N ALA A 268 -13.86 -9.86 -28.24
CA ALA A 268 -14.83 -10.06 -27.16
C ALA A 268 -16.15 -10.70 -27.63
N GLY A 269 -16.25 -12.03 -27.52
CA GLY A 269 -17.51 -12.76 -27.68
C GLY A 269 -18.41 -12.75 -26.43
N GLU A 270 -19.71 -13.02 -26.60
CA GLU A 270 -20.71 -13.06 -25.52
C GLU A 270 -20.32 -13.99 -24.34
N THR A 271 -19.62 -15.10 -24.62
CA THR A 271 -19.16 -16.04 -23.59
C THR A 271 -18.17 -15.39 -22.62
N LEU A 272 -17.20 -14.62 -23.13
CA LEU A 272 -16.23 -13.89 -22.30
C LEU A 272 -16.94 -12.84 -21.45
N ILE A 273 -17.91 -12.14 -22.01
CA ILE A 273 -18.70 -11.12 -21.29
C ILE A 273 -19.49 -11.74 -20.14
N GLY A 274 -20.12 -12.89 -20.36
CA GLY A 274 -20.77 -13.66 -19.30
C GLY A 274 -19.79 -14.05 -18.18
N THR A 275 -18.58 -14.48 -18.54
CA THR A 275 -17.53 -14.81 -17.56
C THR A 275 -17.06 -13.59 -16.78
N LEU A 276 -16.80 -12.46 -17.44
CA LEU A 276 -16.39 -11.21 -16.80
C LEU A 276 -17.47 -10.68 -15.84
N ARG A 277 -18.74 -10.74 -16.24
CA ARG A 277 -19.88 -10.39 -15.36
C ARG A 277 -19.85 -11.20 -14.08
N GLN A 278 -19.70 -12.53 -14.19
CA GLN A 278 -19.70 -13.37 -13.01
C GLN A 278 -18.46 -13.18 -12.14
N MET A 279 -17.29 -12.94 -12.74
CA MET A 279 -16.07 -12.60 -12.00
C MET A 279 -16.24 -11.28 -11.22
N LEU A 280 -16.86 -10.27 -11.83
CA LEU A 280 -17.13 -8.98 -11.18
C LEU A 280 -18.08 -9.09 -9.98
N LEU A 281 -19.14 -9.90 -10.12
CA LEU A 281 -20.20 -10.04 -9.11
C LEU A 281 -19.90 -11.07 -8.02
N GLN A 282 -19.22 -12.17 -8.35
CA GLN A 282 -19.04 -13.34 -7.48
C GLN A 282 -17.58 -13.77 -7.31
N GLY A 283 -16.63 -13.05 -7.92
CA GLY A 283 -15.21 -13.34 -7.79
C GLY A 283 -14.66 -12.99 -6.41
N ASP A 284 -13.52 -13.58 -6.08
CA ASP A 284 -12.61 -13.07 -5.06
C ASP A 284 -12.06 -11.68 -5.47
N PRO A 285 -11.39 -10.94 -4.56
CA PRO A 285 -10.91 -9.59 -4.85
C PRO A 285 -10.03 -9.48 -6.11
N GLU A 286 -9.14 -10.45 -6.33
CA GLU A 286 -8.26 -10.49 -7.51
C GLU A 286 -9.04 -10.75 -8.80
N GLY A 287 -10.01 -11.67 -8.79
CA GLY A 287 -10.87 -11.95 -9.93
C GLY A 287 -11.76 -10.77 -10.28
N ARG A 288 -12.29 -10.06 -9.27
CA ARG A 288 -13.06 -8.82 -9.46
C ARG A 288 -12.20 -7.73 -10.08
N ALA A 289 -11.01 -7.50 -9.55
CA ALA A 289 -10.05 -6.54 -10.09
C ALA A 289 -9.70 -6.83 -11.56
N ALA A 290 -9.39 -8.08 -11.88
CA ALA A 290 -9.08 -8.50 -13.24
C ALA A 290 -10.28 -8.31 -14.19
N ALA A 291 -11.50 -8.61 -13.73
CA ALA A 291 -12.71 -8.39 -14.51
C ALA A 291 -12.96 -6.90 -14.80
N VAL A 292 -12.82 -6.03 -13.78
CA VAL A 292 -12.95 -4.57 -13.94
C VAL A 292 -11.97 -4.04 -14.98
N LEU A 293 -10.69 -4.42 -14.89
CA LEU A 293 -9.66 -3.98 -15.83
C LEU A 293 -9.97 -4.39 -17.26
N VAL A 294 -10.28 -5.67 -17.47
CA VAL A 294 -10.56 -6.19 -18.82
C VAL A 294 -11.83 -5.57 -19.41
N LEU A 295 -12.90 -5.43 -18.62
CA LEU A 295 -14.13 -4.75 -19.08
C LEU A 295 -13.87 -3.26 -19.42
N GLY A 296 -13.00 -2.59 -18.65
CA GLY A 296 -12.52 -1.24 -18.94
C GLY A 296 -11.81 -1.15 -20.29
N TRP A 297 -10.86 -2.05 -20.53
CA TRP A 297 -10.11 -2.12 -21.80
C TRP A 297 -10.99 -2.44 -23.00
N LEU A 298 -12.03 -3.25 -22.80
CA LEU A 298 -13.03 -3.56 -23.82
C LEU A 298 -14.03 -2.41 -24.05
N GLY A 299 -14.02 -1.37 -23.22
CA GLY A 299 -14.92 -0.21 -23.34
C GLY A 299 -16.39 -0.54 -23.11
N ARG A 300 -16.69 -1.54 -22.26
CA ARG A 300 -18.07 -2.03 -22.03
C ARG A 300 -18.81 -1.15 -21.05
N VAL A 301 -19.38 -0.05 -21.56
CA VAL A 301 -20.09 0.96 -20.78
C VAL A 301 -21.31 0.43 -20.03
N GLU A 302 -21.90 -0.68 -20.49
CA GLU A 302 -23.05 -1.32 -19.84
C GLU A 302 -22.72 -1.98 -18.49
N PHE A 303 -21.43 -2.11 -18.14
CA PHE A 303 -20.97 -2.63 -16.85
C PHE A 303 -20.58 -1.53 -15.85
N ILE A 304 -20.73 -0.25 -16.21
CA ILE A 304 -20.35 0.87 -15.35
C ILE A 304 -21.08 0.80 -14.00
N ALA A 305 -22.36 0.41 -13.99
CA ALA A 305 -23.13 0.28 -12.75
C ALA A 305 -22.51 -0.77 -11.81
N GLU A 306 -22.25 -1.98 -12.30
CA GLU A 306 -21.65 -3.06 -11.51
C GLU A 306 -20.21 -2.72 -11.08
N MET A 307 -19.44 -2.00 -11.91
CA MET A 307 -18.10 -1.52 -11.55
C MET A 307 -18.14 -0.50 -10.41
N LEU A 308 -19.04 0.48 -10.47
CA LEU A 308 -19.19 1.49 -9.42
C LEU A 308 -19.68 0.89 -8.11
N GLN A 309 -20.57 -0.11 -8.18
CA GLN A 309 -20.94 -0.90 -7.00
C GLN A 309 -19.72 -1.65 -6.43
N ALA A 310 -18.84 -2.18 -7.28
CA ALA A 310 -17.63 -2.86 -6.84
C ALA A 310 -16.61 -1.93 -6.16
N ALA A 311 -16.62 -0.64 -6.49
CA ALA A 311 -15.77 0.38 -5.88
C ALA A 311 -16.10 0.68 -4.40
N ALA A 312 -17.17 0.10 -3.86
CA ALA A 312 -17.40 0.08 -2.41
C ALA A 312 -16.30 -0.67 -1.64
N ASP A 313 -15.54 -1.57 -2.29
CA ASP A 313 -14.29 -2.10 -1.74
C ASP A 313 -13.16 -1.09 -2.02
N PRO A 314 -12.53 -0.49 -1.00
CA PRO A 314 -11.46 0.49 -1.19
C PRO A 314 -10.29 -0.02 -2.03
N ARG A 315 -10.05 -1.35 -2.04
CA ARG A 315 -8.99 -1.97 -2.85
C ARG A 315 -9.27 -1.93 -4.35
N LEU A 316 -10.55 -1.78 -4.74
CA LEU A 316 -10.99 -1.76 -6.13
C LEU A 316 -11.26 -0.33 -6.63
N ARG A 317 -11.37 0.67 -5.75
CA ARG A 317 -11.75 2.04 -6.12
C ARG A 317 -10.89 2.62 -7.25
N ASP A 318 -9.56 2.57 -7.10
CA ASP A 318 -8.63 3.12 -8.09
C ASP A 318 -8.66 2.31 -9.39
N ILE A 319 -8.82 0.99 -9.29
CA ILE A 319 -8.92 0.08 -10.45
C ILE A 319 -10.18 0.39 -11.26
N VAL A 320 -11.31 0.64 -10.59
CA VAL A 320 -12.57 1.04 -11.20
C VAL A 320 -12.44 2.41 -11.84
N PHE A 321 -11.80 3.37 -11.15
CA PHE A 321 -11.54 4.69 -11.71
C PHE A 321 -10.77 4.59 -13.04
N ASP A 322 -9.62 3.92 -13.03
CA ASP A 322 -8.77 3.76 -14.22
C ASP A 322 -9.49 3.03 -15.35
N ALA A 323 -10.27 1.99 -15.02
CA ALA A 323 -11.04 1.24 -15.99
C ALA A 323 -12.09 2.11 -16.69
N ILE A 324 -12.90 2.86 -15.94
CA ILE A 324 -13.94 3.73 -16.51
C ILE A 324 -13.30 4.93 -17.22
N ALA A 325 -12.25 5.53 -16.66
CA ALA A 325 -11.51 6.63 -17.29
C ALA A 325 -10.95 6.20 -18.67
N SER A 326 -10.48 4.95 -18.80
CA SER A 326 -9.98 4.41 -20.07
C SER A 326 -11.05 4.27 -21.17
N MET A 327 -12.34 4.27 -20.81
CA MET A 327 -13.46 4.27 -21.77
C MET A 327 -13.64 5.65 -22.44
N GLY A 328 -13.06 6.71 -21.87
CA GLY A 328 -13.13 8.08 -22.38
C GLY A 328 -14.52 8.70 -22.28
N PRO A 329 -14.79 9.77 -23.06
CA PRO A 329 -16.03 10.57 -22.97
C PRO A 329 -17.33 9.79 -23.18
N ARG A 330 -17.28 8.58 -23.77
CA ARG A 330 -18.45 7.71 -23.93
C ARG A 330 -19.04 7.25 -22.60
N ALA A 331 -18.27 7.29 -21.52
CA ALA A 331 -18.74 6.96 -20.18
C ALA A 331 -19.58 8.07 -19.53
N VAL A 332 -19.54 9.32 -20.02
CA VAL A 332 -20.19 10.49 -19.37
C VAL A 332 -21.70 10.33 -19.26
N GLU A 333 -22.37 9.98 -20.36
CA GLU A 333 -23.84 9.82 -20.39
C GLU A 333 -24.31 8.64 -19.51
N PRO A 334 -23.71 7.43 -19.57
CA PRO A 334 -23.99 6.36 -18.62
C PRO A 334 -23.78 6.75 -17.16
N LEU A 335 -22.65 7.41 -16.83
CA LEU A 335 -22.34 7.84 -15.46
C LEU A 335 -23.41 8.79 -14.93
N GLY A 336 -23.79 9.80 -15.72
CA GLY A 336 -24.81 10.78 -15.35
C GLY A 336 -26.16 10.16 -15.05
N ARG A 337 -26.61 9.22 -15.89
CA ARG A 337 -27.90 8.53 -15.70
C ARG A 337 -27.92 7.62 -14.47
N LEU A 338 -26.79 7.02 -14.12
CA LEU A 338 -26.70 6.07 -13.00
C LEU A 338 -26.61 6.75 -11.64
N LEU A 339 -26.20 8.03 -11.56
CA LEU A 339 -26.00 8.76 -10.30
C LEU A 339 -27.12 8.57 -9.24
N PRO A 340 -28.41 8.64 -9.59
CA PRO A 340 -29.49 8.48 -8.60
C PRO A 340 -29.59 7.06 -7.98
N GLU A 341 -29.05 6.05 -8.66
CA GLU A 341 -29.15 4.63 -8.28
C GLU A 341 -27.92 4.14 -7.50
N LEU A 342 -26.86 4.95 -7.43
CA LEU A 342 -25.59 4.59 -6.80
C LEU A 342 -25.59 4.86 -5.29
N SER A 343 -24.76 4.11 -4.56
CA SER A 343 -24.41 4.42 -3.16
C SER A 343 -23.60 5.72 -3.07
N SER A 344 -23.46 6.32 -1.88
CA SER A 344 -22.62 7.52 -1.69
C SER A 344 -21.20 7.34 -2.23
N ALA A 345 -20.56 6.20 -1.97
CA ALA A 345 -19.23 5.90 -2.50
C ALA A 345 -19.21 5.83 -4.05
N GLY A 346 -20.24 5.22 -4.65
CA GLY A 346 -20.40 5.16 -6.10
C GLY A 346 -20.68 6.53 -6.72
N GLN A 347 -21.50 7.37 -6.08
CA GLN A 347 -21.79 8.73 -6.49
C GLN A 347 -20.55 9.62 -6.44
N ALA A 348 -19.78 9.56 -5.36
CA ALA A 348 -18.53 10.31 -5.21
C ALA A 348 -17.52 9.94 -6.30
N LEU A 349 -17.35 8.64 -6.57
CA LEU A 349 -16.45 8.16 -7.63
C LEU A 349 -16.94 8.55 -9.03
N ALA A 350 -18.25 8.45 -9.29
CA ALA A 350 -18.84 8.89 -10.55
C ALA A 350 -18.66 10.40 -10.75
N ALA A 351 -18.82 11.22 -9.71
CA ALA A 351 -18.56 12.65 -9.76
C ALA A 351 -17.09 12.96 -10.09
N GLU A 352 -16.15 12.26 -9.46
CA GLU A 352 -14.71 12.37 -9.76
C GLU A 352 -14.40 12.03 -11.22
N LEU A 353 -15.00 10.96 -11.76
CA LEU A 353 -14.86 10.58 -13.17
C LEU A 353 -15.46 11.61 -14.13
N LEU A 354 -16.66 12.14 -13.82
CA LEU A 354 -17.29 13.20 -14.61
C LEU A 354 -16.41 14.48 -14.63
N GLY A 355 -15.81 14.82 -13.48
CA GLY A 355 -14.81 15.88 -13.34
C GLY A 355 -13.59 15.65 -14.23
N HIS A 356 -13.04 14.43 -14.20
CA HIS A 356 -11.89 14.02 -15.00
C HIS A 356 -12.13 14.16 -16.51
N PHE A 357 -13.31 13.82 -17.01
CA PHE A 357 -13.62 13.92 -18.44
C PHE A 357 -13.78 15.37 -18.94
N ARG A 358 -14.05 16.33 -18.05
CA ARG A 358 -14.24 17.76 -18.37
C ARG A 358 -15.24 18.03 -19.49
N GLN A 359 -16.35 17.29 -19.49
CA GLN A 359 -17.41 17.44 -20.48
C GLN A 359 -18.55 18.29 -19.92
N GLY A 360 -18.92 19.37 -20.62
CA GLY A 360 -20.00 20.27 -20.21
C GLY A 360 -21.37 19.59 -20.06
N ALA A 361 -21.59 18.42 -20.66
CA ALA A 361 -22.81 17.62 -20.46
C ALA A 361 -23.01 17.21 -18.98
N ALA A 362 -21.93 17.10 -18.20
CA ALA A 362 -21.99 16.64 -16.81
C ALA A 362 -22.44 17.72 -15.81
N VAL A 363 -22.47 18.99 -16.21
CA VAL A 363 -22.68 20.12 -15.28
C VAL A 363 -24.01 20.01 -14.54
N ALA A 364 -25.10 19.68 -15.25
CA ALA A 364 -26.43 19.60 -14.64
C ALA A 364 -26.48 18.52 -13.54
N TRP A 365 -25.99 17.32 -13.82
CA TRP A 365 -25.94 16.23 -12.84
C TRP A 365 -25.06 16.57 -11.63
N LEU A 366 -23.92 17.22 -11.86
CA LEU A 366 -23.02 17.61 -10.77
C LEU A 366 -23.64 18.71 -9.90
N ILE A 367 -24.38 19.67 -10.47
CA ILE A 367 -25.14 20.68 -9.69
C ILE A 367 -26.17 20.01 -8.79
N ASP A 368 -26.93 19.04 -9.29
CA ASP A 368 -27.91 18.30 -8.49
C ASP A 368 -27.23 17.54 -7.35
N LEU A 369 -26.07 16.94 -7.63
CA LEU A 369 -25.30 16.18 -6.65
C LEU A 369 -24.67 17.06 -5.56
N CYS A 370 -24.28 18.29 -5.89
CA CYS A 370 -23.78 19.27 -4.92
C CYS A 370 -24.81 19.66 -3.85
N GLN A 371 -26.10 19.43 -4.10
CA GLN A 371 -27.19 19.79 -3.17
C GLN A 371 -27.59 18.65 -2.23
N GLN A 372 -26.96 17.47 -2.36
CA GLN A 372 -27.22 16.32 -1.50
C GLN A 372 -26.69 16.55 -0.07
N GLU A 373 -27.28 15.87 0.91
CA GLU A 373 -26.89 15.97 2.32
C GLU A 373 -25.54 15.30 2.62
N ASP A 374 -25.14 14.31 1.82
CA ASP A 374 -23.89 13.56 2.02
C ASP A 374 -22.67 14.46 1.73
N PRO A 375 -21.82 14.75 2.75
CA PRO A 375 -20.71 15.69 2.59
C PRO A 375 -19.62 15.21 1.63
N GLU A 376 -19.38 13.89 1.54
CA GLU A 376 -18.34 13.34 0.68
C GLU A 376 -18.76 13.47 -0.79
N VAL A 377 -20.00 13.11 -1.08
CA VAL A 377 -20.63 13.23 -2.40
C VAL A 377 -20.69 14.69 -2.85
N ALA A 378 -21.16 15.59 -1.98
CA ALA A 378 -21.24 17.02 -2.29
C ALA A 378 -19.84 17.60 -2.58
N ALA A 379 -18.83 17.25 -1.76
CA ALA A 379 -17.46 17.71 -1.96
C ALA A 379 -16.84 17.18 -3.26
N ALA A 380 -17.10 15.91 -3.62
CA ALA A 380 -16.66 15.34 -4.89
C ALA A 380 -17.30 16.08 -6.09
N ALA A 381 -18.60 16.35 -6.02
CA ALA A 381 -19.33 17.08 -7.05
C ALA A 381 -18.81 18.52 -7.22
N GLN A 382 -18.54 19.22 -6.12
CA GLN A 382 -18.00 20.59 -6.14
C GLN A 382 -16.59 20.63 -6.77
N ARG A 383 -15.71 19.70 -6.39
CA ARG A 383 -14.38 19.56 -7.02
C ARG A 383 -14.51 19.29 -8.52
N ALA A 384 -15.42 18.41 -8.92
CA ALA A 384 -15.67 18.10 -10.32
C ALA A 384 -16.14 19.34 -11.10
N LEU A 385 -17.08 20.13 -10.56
CA LEU A 385 -17.52 21.39 -11.17
C LEU A 385 -16.37 22.40 -11.35
N GLY A 386 -15.49 22.52 -10.35
CA GLY A 386 -14.29 23.36 -10.44
C GLY A 386 -13.35 22.92 -11.58
N GLN A 387 -13.13 21.61 -11.72
CA GLN A 387 -12.29 21.03 -12.76
C GLN A 387 -12.87 21.18 -14.18
N LEU A 388 -14.20 21.15 -14.31
CA LEU A 388 -14.88 21.37 -15.58
C LEU A 388 -14.64 22.78 -16.12
N GLY A 389 -14.54 23.78 -15.24
CA GLY A 389 -14.32 25.17 -15.64
C GLY A 389 -15.52 25.81 -16.35
N ASP A 390 -16.74 25.34 -16.08
CA ASP A 390 -17.96 25.80 -16.77
C ASP A 390 -18.75 26.81 -15.92
N ALA A 391 -18.98 28.00 -16.48
CA ALA A 391 -19.67 29.10 -15.80
C ALA A 391 -21.10 28.77 -15.33
N ARG A 392 -21.76 27.77 -15.94
CA ARG A 392 -23.11 27.33 -15.54
C ARG A 392 -23.17 26.78 -14.11
N ALA A 393 -22.03 26.38 -13.55
CA ALA A 393 -21.91 25.91 -12.17
C ALA A 393 -21.95 27.05 -11.13
N ILE A 394 -21.58 28.28 -11.53
CA ILE A 394 -21.33 29.39 -10.61
C ILE A 394 -22.55 29.74 -9.74
N PRO A 395 -23.79 29.86 -10.28
CA PRO A 395 -24.94 30.21 -9.45
C PRO A 395 -25.19 29.19 -8.34
N ALA A 396 -25.11 27.89 -8.65
CA ALA A 396 -25.31 26.83 -7.68
C ALA A 396 -24.22 26.82 -6.59
N LEU A 397 -22.95 27.06 -6.97
CA LEU A 397 -21.84 27.13 -6.03
C LEU A 397 -21.96 28.36 -5.11
N VAL A 398 -22.35 29.51 -5.64
CA VAL A 398 -22.58 30.73 -4.85
C VAL A 398 -23.74 30.55 -3.87
N ASP A 399 -24.81 29.87 -4.28
CA ASP A 399 -25.92 29.54 -3.38
C ASP A 399 -25.49 28.61 -2.23
N LEU A 400 -24.53 27.70 -2.46
CA LEU A 400 -23.96 26.88 -1.39
C LEU A 400 -23.06 27.68 -0.44
N VAL A 401 -22.26 28.62 -0.97
CA VAL A 401 -21.43 29.51 -0.15
C VAL A 401 -22.30 30.33 0.82
N ARG A 402 -23.49 30.76 0.37
CA ARG A 402 -24.47 31.52 1.18
C ARG A 402 -25.07 30.74 2.34
N ARG A 403 -25.11 29.41 2.28
CA ARG A 403 -25.81 28.61 3.30
C ARG A 403 -24.93 28.43 4.55
N PRO A 404 -25.36 28.93 5.73
CA PRO A 404 -24.60 28.77 6.97
C PRO A 404 -24.58 27.29 7.37
N GLY A 405 -23.40 26.77 7.75
CA GLY A 405 -23.22 25.39 8.20
C GLY A 405 -23.52 24.30 7.16
N ALA A 406 -23.75 24.65 5.88
CA ALA A 406 -23.98 23.66 4.84
C ALA A 406 -22.74 22.76 4.64
N PRO A 407 -22.91 21.42 4.68
CA PRO A 407 -21.85 20.51 4.26
C PRO A 407 -21.39 20.89 2.84
N GLY A 408 -20.09 21.06 2.65
CA GLY A 408 -19.51 21.39 1.35
C GLY A 408 -19.39 22.88 1.02
N ALA A 409 -19.69 23.83 1.92
CA ALA A 409 -19.41 25.24 1.64
C ALA A 409 -17.91 25.50 1.31
N SER A 410 -16.99 24.83 2.02
CA SER A 410 -15.56 24.90 1.72
C SER A 410 -15.20 24.30 0.34
N GLY A 411 -15.90 23.24 -0.07
CA GLY A 411 -15.71 22.66 -1.40
C GLY A 411 -16.24 23.58 -2.51
N ALA A 412 -17.34 24.30 -2.25
CA ALA A 412 -17.85 25.32 -3.16
C ALA A 412 -16.89 26.52 -3.31
N VAL A 413 -16.27 26.99 -2.22
CA VAL A 413 -15.19 27.99 -2.26
C VAL A 413 -14.02 27.49 -3.11
N GLY A 414 -13.56 26.26 -2.89
CA GLY A 414 -12.49 25.64 -3.69
C GLY A 414 -12.83 25.53 -5.18
N ALA A 415 -14.09 25.20 -5.52
CA ALA A 415 -14.56 25.14 -6.89
C ALA A 415 -14.60 26.52 -7.57
N LEU A 416 -15.08 27.55 -6.85
CA LEU A 416 -15.10 28.94 -7.35
C LEU A 416 -13.69 29.51 -7.55
N LEU A 417 -12.74 29.17 -6.67
CA LEU A 417 -11.32 29.52 -6.84
C LEU A 417 -10.74 28.93 -8.13
N GLN A 418 -11.06 27.66 -8.44
CA GLN A 418 -10.63 27.02 -9.69
C GLN A 418 -11.31 27.66 -10.92
N LEU A 419 -12.60 27.96 -10.84
CA LEU A 419 -13.36 28.67 -11.87
C LEU A 419 -12.84 30.10 -12.09
N GLY A 420 -12.18 30.70 -11.10
CA GLY A 420 -11.52 32.00 -11.20
C GLY A 420 -10.42 32.09 -12.26
N GLY A 421 -9.95 30.96 -12.80
CA GLY A 421 -9.11 30.92 -14.00
C GLY A 421 -9.92 31.17 -15.28
N PRO A 422 -10.76 30.21 -15.71
CA PRO A 422 -11.50 30.27 -16.98
C PRO A 422 -12.69 31.24 -16.97
N CYS A 423 -13.36 31.45 -15.83
CA CYS A 423 -14.62 32.20 -15.70
C CYS A 423 -14.55 33.29 -14.62
N ARG A 424 -13.40 33.99 -14.54
CA ARG A 424 -13.15 34.99 -13.49
C ARG A 424 -14.25 36.05 -13.40
N ARG A 425 -14.64 36.59 -14.56
CA ARG A 425 -15.59 37.72 -14.61
C ARG A 425 -16.93 37.30 -14.01
N GLU A 426 -17.42 36.14 -14.40
CA GLU A 426 -18.68 35.56 -13.95
C GLU A 426 -18.63 35.25 -12.45
N VAL A 427 -17.49 34.76 -11.93
CA VAL A 427 -17.29 34.55 -10.49
C VAL A 427 -17.37 35.88 -9.72
N LEU A 428 -16.68 36.92 -10.19
CA LEU A 428 -16.71 38.24 -9.54
C LEU A 428 -18.10 38.87 -9.58
N GLU A 429 -18.78 38.83 -10.73
CA GLU A 429 -20.15 39.34 -10.90
C GLU A 429 -21.14 38.60 -9.97
N ALA A 430 -20.99 37.28 -9.81
CA ALA A 430 -21.88 36.50 -8.95
C ALA A 430 -21.65 36.74 -7.44
N LEU A 431 -20.42 37.09 -7.03
CA LEU A 431 -20.07 37.39 -5.64
C LEU A 431 -20.31 38.85 -5.24
N GLN A 432 -20.37 39.77 -6.20
CA GLN A 432 -20.58 41.21 -5.96
C GLN A 432 -21.77 41.52 -5.03
N PRO A 433 -22.94 40.85 -5.13
CA PRO A 433 -24.07 41.13 -4.23
C PRO A 433 -23.84 40.73 -2.77
N LEU A 434 -22.76 40.02 -2.46
CA LEU A 434 -22.47 39.45 -1.14
C LEU A 434 -21.39 40.21 -0.35
N LEU A 435 -20.81 41.26 -0.93
CA LEU A 435 -19.70 42.00 -0.31
C LEU A 435 -20.11 42.72 0.98
N ASP A 436 -21.34 43.22 1.04
CA ASP A 436 -21.87 43.98 2.16
C ASP A 436 -22.56 43.11 3.23
N THR A 437 -22.33 41.79 3.21
CA THR A 437 -22.94 40.88 4.18
C THR A 437 -22.46 41.18 5.61
N ARG A 438 -23.39 41.10 6.57
CA ARG A 438 -23.08 41.19 8.00
C ARG A 438 -22.71 39.84 8.62
N ASP A 439 -22.93 38.75 7.90
CA ASP A 439 -22.51 37.42 8.32
C ASP A 439 -20.99 37.29 8.15
N VAL A 440 -20.27 37.21 9.27
CA VAL A 440 -18.81 37.14 9.32
C VAL A 440 -18.27 35.93 8.57
N GLU A 441 -18.94 34.77 8.68
CA GLU A 441 -18.49 33.54 8.04
C GLU A 441 -18.72 33.58 6.53
N LEU A 442 -19.87 34.10 6.10
CA LEU A 442 -20.11 34.35 4.68
C LEU A 442 -19.12 35.37 4.11
N ARG A 443 -18.85 36.46 4.85
CA ARG A 443 -17.87 37.49 4.48
C ARG A 443 -16.50 36.86 4.24
N ARG A 444 -16.02 36.02 5.16
CA ARG A 444 -14.74 35.30 5.02
C ARG A 444 -14.68 34.47 3.75
N ARG A 445 -15.70 33.64 3.48
CA ARG A 445 -15.74 32.78 2.29
C ARG A 445 -15.74 33.58 0.99
N VAL A 446 -16.50 34.67 0.93
CA VAL A 446 -16.56 35.54 -0.25
C VAL A 446 -15.20 36.17 -0.50
N PHE A 447 -14.56 36.74 0.53
CA PHE A 447 -13.26 37.37 0.40
C PHE A 447 -12.12 36.37 0.18
N GLU A 448 -12.24 35.13 0.64
CA GLU A 448 -11.31 34.05 0.30
C GLU A 448 -11.29 33.84 -1.22
N VAL A 449 -12.47 33.74 -1.85
CA VAL A 449 -12.58 33.60 -3.31
C VAL A 449 -12.06 34.86 -4.01
N LEU A 450 -12.53 36.05 -3.63
CA LEU A 450 -12.13 37.31 -4.28
C LEU A 450 -10.62 37.53 -4.25
N CYS A 451 -10.02 37.45 -3.06
CA CYS A 451 -8.58 37.59 -2.89
C CYS A 451 -7.83 36.47 -3.63
N GLY A 452 -8.38 35.26 -3.61
CA GLY A 452 -7.86 34.10 -4.30
C GLY A 452 -8.00 34.14 -5.83
N VAL A 453 -8.75 35.07 -6.44
CA VAL A 453 -8.82 35.26 -7.91
C VAL A 453 -8.39 36.67 -8.36
N ALA A 454 -7.92 37.46 -7.40
CA ALA A 454 -7.49 38.84 -7.59
C ALA A 454 -6.37 38.99 -8.62
N ARG A 455 -6.47 40.09 -9.39
CA ARG A 455 -5.48 40.63 -10.34
C ARG A 455 -5.14 42.08 -9.95
N GLN A 456 -4.19 42.68 -10.66
CA GLN A 456 -3.72 44.04 -10.39
C GLN A 456 -4.85 45.09 -10.33
N GLU A 457 -5.86 44.95 -11.20
CA GLU A 457 -7.02 45.84 -11.26
C GLU A 457 -7.92 45.81 -10.01
N ASP A 458 -7.86 44.75 -9.20
CA ASP A 458 -8.68 44.60 -8.00
C ASP A 458 -8.03 45.19 -6.74
N MET A 459 -6.77 45.63 -6.84
CA MET A 459 -5.98 46.05 -5.68
C MET A 459 -6.60 47.26 -4.96
N GLU A 460 -7.26 48.16 -5.68
CA GLU A 460 -7.96 49.30 -5.08
C GLU A 460 -9.00 48.87 -4.02
N GLY A 461 -9.71 47.77 -4.28
CA GLY A 461 -10.70 47.21 -3.35
C GLY A 461 -10.13 46.28 -2.28
N ILE A 462 -8.97 45.66 -2.53
CA ILE A 462 -8.36 44.67 -1.61
C ILE A 462 -7.44 45.33 -0.59
N LEU A 463 -6.72 46.40 -0.96
CA LEU A 463 -5.76 47.06 -0.07
C LEU A 463 -6.36 47.55 1.27
N PRO A 464 -7.61 48.05 1.34
CA PRO A 464 -8.25 48.40 2.62
C PRO A 464 -8.37 47.22 3.60
N LEU A 465 -8.47 45.98 3.10
CA LEU A 465 -8.63 44.78 3.93
C LEU A 465 -7.37 44.43 4.73
N LEU A 466 -6.21 45.00 4.39
CA LEU A 466 -4.98 44.84 5.17
C LEU A 466 -5.10 45.41 6.59
N GLY A 467 -6.05 46.33 6.81
CA GLY A 467 -6.36 46.92 8.12
C GLY A 467 -7.71 46.47 8.69
N ASP A 468 -8.30 45.40 8.18
CA ASP A 468 -9.62 44.93 8.66
C ASP A 468 -9.53 44.38 10.09
N GLU A 469 -10.62 44.53 10.86
CA GLU A 469 -10.72 43.97 12.22
C GLU A 469 -10.63 42.44 12.21
N ASP A 470 -11.09 41.78 11.14
CA ASP A 470 -10.99 40.33 11.00
C ASP A 470 -9.61 39.89 10.50
N PRO A 471 -8.80 39.20 11.32
CA PRO A 471 -7.45 38.76 10.93
C PRO A 471 -7.46 37.82 9.72
N MET A 472 -8.57 37.10 9.48
CA MET A 472 -8.67 36.22 8.31
C MET A 472 -8.75 37.03 7.00
N LEU A 473 -9.49 38.14 7.01
CA LEU A 473 -9.55 39.05 5.86
C LEU A 473 -8.21 39.74 5.62
N ARG A 474 -7.51 40.13 6.69
CA ARG A 474 -6.13 40.64 6.58
C ARG A 474 -5.21 39.63 5.91
N ALA A 475 -5.24 38.37 6.35
CA ALA A 475 -4.43 37.30 5.75
C ALA A 475 -4.76 37.08 4.26
N PHE A 476 -6.05 37.03 3.89
CA PHE A 476 -6.45 36.90 2.48
C PHE A 476 -5.94 38.07 1.63
N ALA A 477 -6.02 39.30 2.16
CA ALA A 477 -5.51 40.48 1.48
C ALA A 477 -3.98 40.43 1.31
N VAL A 478 -3.25 40.04 2.36
CA VAL A 478 -1.78 39.83 2.30
C VAL A 478 -1.41 38.80 1.23
N ARG A 479 -2.12 37.68 1.17
CA ARG A 479 -1.94 36.64 0.13
C ARG A 479 -2.15 37.21 -1.28
N ALA A 480 -3.26 37.91 -1.48
CA ALA A 480 -3.61 38.49 -2.78
C ALA A 480 -2.54 39.48 -3.24
N VAL A 481 -2.13 40.39 -2.34
CA VAL A 481 -1.09 41.40 -2.59
C VAL A 481 0.25 40.73 -2.95
N GLY A 482 0.65 39.70 -2.20
CA GLY A 482 1.86 38.92 -2.46
C GLY A 482 1.86 38.25 -3.82
N ARG A 483 0.78 37.56 -4.16
CA ARG A 483 0.63 36.84 -5.44
C ARG A 483 0.59 37.77 -6.64
N VAL A 484 -0.10 38.91 -6.52
CA VAL A 484 -0.18 39.93 -7.58
C VAL A 484 1.21 40.54 -7.83
N GLY A 485 2.02 40.68 -6.78
CA GLY A 485 3.46 40.90 -6.92
C GLY A 485 3.85 42.30 -7.42
N ALA A 486 2.99 43.30 -7.25
CA ALA A 486 3.30 44.69 -7.57
C ALA A 486 4.40 45.26 -6.63
N PRO A 487 5.53 45.77 -7.14
CA PRO A 487 6.66 46.24 -6.32
C PRO A 487 6.30 47.29 -5.27
N GLU A 488 5.35 48.18 -5.58
CA GLU A 488 4.86 49.24 -4.69
C GLU A 488 4.17 48.71 -3.42
N ASN A 489 3.82 47.42 -3.38
CA ASN A 489 3.19 46.79 -2.24
C ASN A 489 4.17 46.11 -1.27
N LEU A 490 5.46 46.12 -1.58
CA LEU A 490 6.48 45.49 -0.74
C LEU A 490 6.47 46.05 0.69
N ALA A 491 6.37 47.38 0.83
CA ALA A 491 6.29 48.02 2.14
C ALA A 491 5.07 47.55 2.95
N ARG A 492 3.94 47.29 2.29
CA ARG A 492 2.71 46.79 2.94
C ARG A 492 2.87 45.35 3.43
N LEU A 493 3.53 44.50 2.65
CA LEU A 493 3.84 43.13 3.05
C LEU A 493 4.83 43.09 4.22
N CYS A 494 5.84 43.97 4.22
CA CYS A 494 6.75 44.11 5.36
C CYS A 494 6.03 44.60 6.63
N MET A 495 5.07 45.52 6.52
CA MET A 495 4.23 45.92 7.66
C MET A 495 3.38 44.76 8.20
N ALA A 496 2.90 43.86 7.35
CA ALA A 496 2.11 42.71 7.78
C ALA A 496 2.92 41.69 8.62
N LEU A 497 4.26 41.74 8.59
CA LEU A 497 5.11 40.97 9.51
C LEU A 497 5.01 41.44 10.96
N THR A 498 4.46 42.63 11.23
CA THR A 498 4.27 43.13 12.59
C THR A 498 2.82 43.00 13.06
N ASP A 499 1.99 42.22 12.35
CA ASP A 499 0.60 41.99 12.74
C ASP A 499 0.52 41.27 14.10
N GLU A 500 -0.45 41.64 14.91
CA GLU A 500 -0.71 41.00 16.21
C GLU A 500 -1.02 39.50 16.09
N THR A 501 -1.59 39.08 14.97
CA THR A 501 -2.03 37.70 14.71
C THR A 501 -0.97 36.93 13.93
N ALA A 502 -0.51 35.80 14.49
CA ALA A 502 0.51 34.94 13.88
C ALA A 502 0.13 34.45 12.47
N MET A 503 -1.13 34.11 12.23
CA MET A 503 -1.62 33.70 10.90
C MET A 503 -1.38 34.76 9.81
N VAL A 504 -1.54 36.05 10.14
CA VAL A 504 -1.31 37.14 9.18
C VAL A 504 0.19 37.31 8.92
N ARG A 505 1.01 37.24 9.99
CA ARG A 505 2.48 37.28 9.86
C ARG A 505 3.01 36.10 9.03
N GLU A 506 2.47 34.91 9.24
CA GLU A 506 2.82 33.70 8.48
C GLU A 506 2.52 33.91 6.99
N GLU A 507 1.34 34.44 6.66
CA GLU A 507 0.97 34.73 5.28
C GLU A 507 1.83 35.85 4.68
N ALA A 508 2.24 36.84 5.47
CA ALA A 508 3.17 37.88 5.04
C ALA A 508 4.54 37.31 4.68
N VAL A 509 5.07 36.39 5.49
CA VAL A 509 6.31 35.65 5.20
C VAL A 509 6.20 34.86 3.89
N ARG A 510 5.08 34.15 3.67
CA ARG A 510 4.83 33.41 2.41
C ARG A 510 4.77 34.36 1.21
N ALA A 511 4.01 35.45 1.32
CA ALA A 511 3.85 36.45 0.28
C ALA A 511 5.18 37.10 -0.11
N LEU A 512 6.00 37.46 0.88
CA LEU A 512 7.33 38.04 0.66
C LEU A 512 8.28 37.04 -0.02
N SER A 513 8.21 35.76 0.38
CA SER A 513 9.05 34.69 -0.17
C SER A 513 8.87 34.41 -1.67
N LEU A 514 7.84 34.99 -2.31
CA LEU A 514 7.63 34.90 -3.76
C LEU A 514 8.55 35.84 -4.57
N ARG A 515 9.32 36.70 -3.88
CA ARG A 515 10.16 37.73 -4.50
C ARG A 515 11.62 37.56 -4.08
N ASP A 516 12.52 37.69 -5.04
CA ASP A 516 13.96 37.70 -4.80
C ASP A 516 14.47 39.15 -4.71
N ASP A 517 14.42 39.73 -3.50
CA ASP A 517 14.84 41.10 -3.20
C ASP A 517 15.64 41.14 -1.90
N ALA A 518 16.68 41.99 -1.84
CA ALA A 518 17.50 42.16 -0.63
C ALA A 518 16.68 42.61 0.58
N SER A 519 15.68 43.48 0.40
CA SER A 519 14.84 43.92 1.52
C SER A 519 13.90 42.81 2.02
N VAL A 520 13.52 41.87 1.15
CA VAL A 520 12.77 40.67 1.53
C VAL A 520 13.62 39.77 2.42
N ARG A 521 14.89 39.56 2.06
CA ARG A 521 15.82 38.75 2.85
C ARG A 521 15.94 39.27 4.29
N GLU A 522 16.13 40.58 4.48
CA GLU A 522 16.17 41.17 5.82
C GLU A 522 14.85 40.96 6.59
N ALA A 523 13.71 41.08 5.91
CA ALA A 523 12.40 40.85 6.52
C ALA A 523 12.24 39.39 7.01
N LEU A 524 12.71 38.42 6.22
CA LEU A 524 12.68 37.01 6.60
C LEU A 524 13.64 36.71 7.75
N ARG A 525 14.82 37.35 7.80
CA ARG A 525 15.75 37.21 8.94
C ARG A 525 15.10 37.66 10.25
N LEU A 526 14.38 38.79 10.23
CA LEU A 526 13.66 39.26 11.40
C LEU A 526 12.55 38.28 11.83
N ALA A 527 11.85 37.67 10.86
CA ALA A 527 10.80 36.69 11.12
C ALA A 527 11.30 35.37 11.74
N LEU A 528 12.60 35.07 11.70
CA LEU A 528 13.17 33.91 12.42
C LEU A 528 13.10 34.06 13.94
N ALA A 529 12.97 35.28 14.45
CA ALA A 529 12.85 35.58 15.87
C ALA A 529 11.38 35.65 16.34
N ASP A 530 10.42 35.27 15.49
CA ASP A 530 9.00 35.25 15.86
C ASP A 530 8.74 34.23 16.98
N THR A 531 7.77 34.55 17.84
CA THR A 531 7.33 33.67 18.92
C THR A 531 6.51 32.48 18.42
N ASP A 532 5.87 32.63 17.26
CA ASP A 532 5.04 31.60 16.66
C ASP A 532 5.86 30.70 15.73
N THR A 533 5.81 29.40 15.98
CA THR A 533 6.62 28.41 15.28
C THR A 533 6.26 28.26 13.80
N ALA A 534 5.00 28.54 13.42
CA ALA A 534 4.58 28.47 12.03
C ALA A 534 5.22 29.61 11.21
N VAL A 535 5.28 30.82 11.78
CA VAL A 535 5.97 31.98 11.17
C VAL A 535 7.46 31.69 10.99
N VAL A 536 8.14 31.20 12.04
CA VAL A 536 9.58 30.84 11.98
C VAL A 536 9.83 29.78 10.90
N ARG A 537 8.97 28.76 10.81
CA ARG A 537 9.09 27.69 9.82
C ARG A 537 8.94 28.22 8.39
N GLU A 538 7.96 29.09 8.14
CA GLU A 538 7.79 29.72 6.82
C GLU A 538 8.96 30.65 6.50
N ALA A 539 9.53 31.33 7.50
CA ALA A 539 10.68 32.22 7.30
C ALA A 539 11.93 31.42 6.91
N LEU A 540 12.17 30.28 7.58
CA LEU A 540 13.18 29.29 7.18
C LEU A 540 12.96 28.79 5.75
N ALA A 541 11.73 28.40 5.40
CA ALA A 541 11.40 27.94 4.05
C ALA A 541 11.62 29.04 3.00
N GLY A 542 11.27 30.29 3.33
CA GLY A 542 11.52 31.47 2.51
C GLY A 542 13.00 31.69 2.24
N LEU A 543 13.84 31.73 3.29
CA LEU A 543 15.29 31.88 3.15
C LEU A 543 15.88 30.73 2.32
N GLY A 544 15.46 29.49 2.59
CA GLY A 544 15.89 28.32 1.81
C GLY A 544 15.62 28.46 0.32
N ARG A 545 14.46 29.04 -0.07
CA ARG A 545 14.11 29.31 -1.48
C ARG A 545 14.94 30.42 -2.11
N LEU A 546 15.19 31.51 -1.38
CA LEU A 546 16.04 32.61 -1.86
C LEU A 546 17.50 32.19 -2.04
N GLY A 547 17.93 31.11 -1.38
CA GLY A 547 19.34 30.73 -1.35
C GLY A 547 20.17 31.75 -0.58
N GLY A 548 21.49 31.59 -0.56
CA GLY A 548 22.40 32.48 0.17
C GLY A 548 22.93 31.85 1.45
N VAL A 549 24.12 31.25 1.33
CA VAL A 549 24.82 30.55 2.42
C VAL A 549 25.22 31.49 3.57
N GLU A 550 25.22 32.80 3.32
CA GLU A 550 25.50 33.85 4.31
C GLU A 550 24.52 33.85 5.49
N ASP A 551 23.30 33.32 5.30
CA ASP A 551 22.28 33.26 6.35
C ASP A 551 22.39 32.03 7.25
N ALA A 552 23.33 31.12 6.97
CA ALA A 552 23.44 29.87 7.70
C ALA A 552 23.72 30.07 9.20
N ALA A 553 24.45 31.13 9.56
CA ALA A 553 24.69 31.49 10.97
C ALA A 553 23.40 31.80 11.76
N LEU A 554 22.35 32.29 11.09
CA LEU A 554 21.05 32.56 11.70
C LEU A 554 20.18 31.29 11.81
N VAL A 555 20.42 30.31 10.95
CA VAL A 555 19.69 29.03 10.93
C VAL A 555 20.23 28.04 11.96
N VAL A 556 21.54 28.05 12.23
CA VAL A 556 22.20 27.10 13.16
C VAL A 556 21.55 27.06 14.55
N PRO A 557 21.22 28.19 15.21
CA PRO A 557 20.56 28.15 16.52
C PRO A 557 19.21 27.41 16.52
N LEU A 558 18.52 27.38 15.38
CA LEU A 558 17.20 26.75 15.23
C LEU A 558 17.27 25.22 15.10
N LEU A 559 18.47 24.63 14.97
CA LEU A 559 18.67 23.18 14.96
C LEU A 559 18.36 22.52 16.30
N SER A 560 18.48 23.26 17.42
CA SER A 560 18.13 22.80 18.76
C SER A 560 16.71 23.22 19.20
N HIS A 561 15.90 23.74 18.28
CA HIS A 561 14.58 24.26 18.64
C HIS A 561 13.69 23.14 19.21
N PRO A 562 12.98 23.34 20.33
CA PRO A 562 12.22 22.28 20.99
C PRO A 562 11.08 21.71 20.13
N GLU A 563 10.49 22.55 19.27
CA GLU A 563 9.52 22.11 18.26
C GLU A 563 10.24 21.46 17.08
N GLY A 564 10.08 20.14 16.94
CA GLY A 564 10.78 19.33 15.94
C GLY A 564 10.53 19.78 14.50
N MET A 565 9.35 20.34 14.20
CA MET A 565 9.04 20.87 12.86
C MET A 565 9.89 22.08 12.46
N VAL A 566 10.30 22.92 13.42
CA VAL A 566 11.19 24.06 13.16
C VAL A 566 12.61 23.57 12.91
N ALA A 567 13.12 22.69 13.78
CA ALA A 567 14.44 22.08 13.63
C ALA A 567 14.55 21.29 12.32
N LEU A 568 13.51 20.54 11.94
CA LEU A 568 13.42 19.82 10.68
C LEU A 568 13.53 20.76 9.48
N GLN A 569 12.82 21.88 9.52
CA GLN A 569 12.89 22.88 8.44
C GLN A 569 14.26 23.56 8.38
N ALA A 570 14.90 23.83 9.53
CA ALA A 570 16.26 24.36 9.57
C ALA A 570 17.28 23.38 8.95
N VAL A 571 17.17 22.09 9.26
CA VAL A 571 17.97 21.02 8.64
C VAL A 571 17.75 20.97 7.12
N ARG A 572 16.50 21.08 6.63
CA ARG A 572 16.21 21.13 5.18
C ARG A 572 16.91 22.29 4.48
N VAL A 573 16.88 23.47 5.11
CA VAL A 573 17.56 24.66 4.59
C VAL A 573 19.07 24.43 4.52
N LEU A 574 19.68 23.94 5.59
CA LEU A 574 21.13 23.67 5.62
C LEU A 574 21.53 22.53 4.67
N ASN A 575 20.69 21.51 4.49
CA ASN A 575 20.87 20.47 3.48
C ASN A 575 20.91 21.07 2.07
N ALA A 576 19.94 21.94 1.74
CA ALA A 576 19.88 22.62 0.45
C ALA A 576 21.12 23.50 0.21
N TRP A 577 21.64 24.12 1.28
CA TRP A 577 22.86 24.94 1.25
C TRP A 577 24.17 24.17 1.40
N ARG A 578 24.11 22.83 1.53
CA ARG A 578 25.26 21.94 1.73
C ARG A 578 26.09 22.28 2.98
N TRP A 579 25.42 22.69 4.05
CA TRP A 579 26.00 22.93 5.38
C TRP A 579 27.24 23.84 5.36
N PRO A 580 27.11 25.12 4.99
CA PRO A 580 28.22 26.09 4.94
C PRO A 580 28.62 26.59 6.35
N VAL A 581 28.51 25.72 7.34
CA VAL A 581 28.71 25.97 8.78
C VAL A 581 29.76 25.00 9.33
N ASP A 582 30.02 24.99 10.62
CA ASP A 582 30.95 24.03 11.22
C ASP A 582 30.32 22.63 11.42
N ASP A 583 31.13 21.68 11.90
CA ASP A 583 30.69 20.31 12.19
C ASP A 583 29.88 20.21 13.49
N GLU A 584 29.92 21.24 14.34
CA GLU A 584 29.12 21.28 15.57
C GLU A 584 27.63 21.41 15.23
N ALA A 585 27.27 22.15 14.18
CA ALA A 585 25.91 22.21 13.67
C ALA A 585 25.39 20.82 13.23
N LEU A 586 26.23 20.02 12.55
CA LEU A 586 25.88 18.64 12.16
C LEU A 586 25.67 17.74 13.39
N ARG A 587 26.54 17.85 14.40
CA ARG A 587 26.40 17.10 15.67
C ARG A 587 25.16 17.52 16.44
N CYS A 588 24.86 18.81 16.46
CA CYS A 588 23.67 19.37 17.09
C CYS A 588 22.40 18.77 16.49
N ALA A 589 22.25 18.84 15.17
CA ALA A 589 21.11 18.25 14.45
C ALA A 589 21.04 16.71 14.64
N GLY A 590 22.19 16.03 14.67
CA GLY A 590 22.27 14.58 14.86
C GLY A 590 21.89 14.10 16.26
N ARG A 591 21.90 14.99 17.26
CA ARG A 591 21.49 14.71 18.65
C ARG A 591 20.07 15.15 18.97
N HIS A 592 19.35 15.71 18.00
CA HIS A 592 17.98 16.18 18.20
C HIS A 592 17.06 15.02 18.61
N PRO A 593 16.15 15.17 19.59
CA PRO A 593 15.31 14.07 20.07
C PRO A 593 14.30 13.55 19.04
N ASP A 594 13.89 14.39 18.08
CA ASP A 594 12.98 14.01 17.00
C ASP A 594 13.72 13.20 15.90
N PRO A 595 13.33 11.94 15.64
CA PRO A 595 13.95 11.12 14.61
C PRO A 595 13.73 11.63 13.19
N GLU A 596 12.68 12.40 12.89
CA GLU A 596 12.49 12.98 11.55
C GLU A 596 13.59 14.00 11.23
N VAL A 597 13.98 14.82 12.21
CA VAL A 597 15.10 15.78 12.09
C VAL A 597 16.40 15.05 11.79
N GLN A 598 16.68 13.96 12.51
CA GLN A 598 17.87 13.14 12.28
C GLN A 598 17.85 12.49 10.90
N LYS A 599 16.71 11.92 10.46
CA LYS A 599 16.60 11.28 9.14
C LYS A 599 16.79 12.27 7.99
N GLU A 600 16.24 13.48 8.10
CA GLU A 600 16.44 14.55 7.12
C GLU A 600 17.90 14.98 7.05
N LEU A 601 18.58 15.14 8.20
CA LEU A 601 20.03 15.40 8.25
C LEU A 601 20.81 14.32 7.50
N LEU A 602 20.54 13.05 7.79
CA LEU A 602 21.24 11.92 7.17
C LEU A 602 21.00 11.85 5.65
N ALA A 603 19.81 12.24 5.18
CA ALA A 603 19.53 12.32 3.75
C ALA A 603 20.44 13.36 3.05
N GLY A 604 20.66 14.51 3.69
CA GLY A 604 21.54 15.57 3.19
C GLY A 604 23.04 15.25 3.29
N CYS A 605 23.45 14.38 4.21
CA CYS A 605 24.85 14.00 4.36
C CYS A 605 25.49 13.55 3.04
N ARG A 606 24.76 12.84 2.17
CA ARG A 606 25.27 12.33 0.87
C ARG A 606 25.90 13.38 -0.04
N ALA A 607 25.53 14.66 0.13
CA ALA A 607 26.05 15.77 -0.64
C ALA A 607 27.29 16.44 0.01
N LEU A 608 27.72 15.99 1.19
CA LEU A 608 28.86 16.51 1.94
C LEU A 608 30.16 15.76 1.60
N ASP A 609 31.28 16.27 2.08
CA ASP A 609 32.54 15.51 2.10
C ASP A 609 32.39 14.30 3.03
N PRO A 610 32.78 13.07 2.62
CA PRO A 610 32.69 11.87 3.44
C PRO A 610 33.35 12.03 4.81
N ARG A 611 34.49 12.72 4.90
CA ARG A 611 35.22 12.93 6.16
C ARG A 611 34.39 13.74 7.16
N ARG A 612 33.61 14.67 6.63
CA ARG A 612 32.77 15.59 7.39
C ARG A 612 31.47 14.94 7.85
N ALA A 613 30.86 14.12 7.00
CA ALA A 613 29.64 13.38 7.33
C ALA A 613 29.89 12.14 8.23
N ARG A 614 31.14 11.65 8.29
CA ARG A 614 31.49 10.36 8.91
C ARG A 614 31.03 10.24 10.35
N GLU A 615 31.36 11.20 11.20
CA GLU A 615 31.04 11.14 12.64
C GLU A 615 29.53 10.99 12.85
N THR A 616 28.74 11.83 12.18
CA THR A 616 27.26 11.81 12.25
C THR A 616 26.68 10.50 11.74
N LEU A 617 27.17 9.98 10.60
CA LEU A 617 26.69 8.72 10.03
C LEU A 617 26.99 7.53 10.94
N VAL A 618 28.22 7.46 11.47
CA VAL A 618 28.65 6.37 12.37
C VAL A 618 27.83 6.39 13.66
N ALA A 619 27.58 7.56 14.24
CA ALA A 619 26.71 7.69 15.40
C ALA A 619 25.30 7.17 15.11
N ALA A 620 24.73 7.51 13.94
CA ALA A 620 23.38 7.10 13.55
C ALA A 620 23.24 5.60 13.24
N LEU A 621 24.31 4.90 12.84
CA LEU A 621 24.31 3.43 12.70
C LEU A 621 24.11 2.71 14.04
N GLY A 622 24.41 3.37 15.17
CA GLY A 622 24.17 2.87 16.52
C GLY A 622 22.80 3.24 17.12
N HIS A 623 21.94 3.93 16.37
CA HIS A 623 20.71 4.50 16.91
C HIS A 623 19.70 3.40 17.35
N PRO A 624 18.96 3.58 18.47
CA PRO A 624 18.00 2.58 18.96
C PRO A 624 16.85 2.31 17.98
N ARG A 625 16.40 3.32 17.24
CA ARG A 625 15.35 3.16 16.22
C ARG A 625 15.92 2.67 14.89
N TRP A 626 15.28 1.64 14.33
CA TRP A 626 15.68 1.00 13.08
C TRP A 626 15.57 1.94 11.85
N ASP A 627 14.58 2.84 11.83
CA ASP A 627 14.32 3.75 10.71
C ASP A 627 15.42 4.82 10.54
N VAL A 628 15.99 5.28 11.66
CA VAL A 628 17.19 6.14 11.66
C VAL A 628 18.43 5.37 11.19
N ARG A 629 18.63 4.13 11.68
CA ARG A 629 19.73 3.27 11.20
C ARG A 629 19.63 3.03 9.70
N LEU A 630 18.44 2.76 9.18
CA LEU A 630 18.18 2.58 7.75
C LEU A 630 18.57 3.83 6.95
N ALA A 631 18.20 5.02 7.41
CA ALA A 631 18.59 6.28 6.78
C ALA A 631 20.12 6.45 6.75
N ALA A 632 20.80 6.14 7.86
CA ALA A 632 22.26 6.20 7.97
C ALA A 632 22.94 5.20 7.02
N VAL A 633 22.46 3.96 6.93
CA VAL A 633 22.98 2.93 6.01
C VAL A 633 22.88 3.42 4.57
N ARG A 634 21.71 3.91 4.17
CA ARG A 634 21.48 4.41 2.80
C ARG A 634 22.34 5.64 2.48
N ALA A 635 22.64 6.48 3.46
CA ALA A 635 23.49 7.64 3.29
C ALA A 635 24.98 7.27 3.23
N ALA A 636 25.45 6.42 4.14
CA ALA A 636 26.83 5.96 4.19
C ALA A 636 27.24 5.15 2.95
N GLY A 637 26.34 4.30 2.44
CA GLY A 637 26.60 3.50 1.24
C GLY A 637 26.81 4.31 -0.04
N ALA A 638 26.40 5.58 -0.07
CA ALA A 638 26.58 6.45 -1.24
C ALA A 638 28.02 6.94 -1.45
N PHE A 639 28.90 6.87 -0.43
CA PHE A 639 30.22 7.49 -0.47
C PHE A 639 31.34 6.60 -1.03
N GLY A 640 31.22 5.28 -0.96
CA GLY A 640 32.34 4.37 -1.24
C GLY A 640 33.58 4.61 -0.36
N ASP A 641 33.40 5.18 0.84
CA ASP A 641 34.49 5.46 1.79
C ASP A 641 34.87 4.18 2.57
N PRO A 642 36.13 3.73 2.53
CA PRO A 642 36.55 2.46 3.17
C PRO A 642 36.36 2.41 4.69
N GLU A 643 36.29 3.56 5.35
CA GLU A 643 36.05 3.62 6.80
C GLU A 643 34.57 3.52 7.14
N LEU A 644 33.70 4.23 6.41
CA LEU A 644 32.25 4.04 6.51
C LEU A 644 31.86 2.59 6.17
N LEU A 645 32.51 1.97 5.18
CA LEU A 645 32.30 0.56 4.86
C LEU A 645 32.57 -0.35 6.06
N ARG A 646 33.69 -0.15 6.76
CA ARG A 646 34.01 -0.93 7.96
C ARG A 646 32.92 -0.81 9.03
N HIS A 647 32.35 0.39 9.21
CA HIS A 647 31.23 0.59 10.12
C HIS A 647 29.93 -0.06 9.64
N LEU A 648 29.66 -0.08 8.33
CA LEU A 648 28.52 -0.80 7.76
C LEU A 648 28.65 -2.31 7.96
N LEU A 649 29.85 -2.87 7.76
CA LEU A 649 30.14 -4.29 8.04
C LEU A 649 29.97 -4.63 9.52
N GLN A 650 30.45 -3.77 10.43
CA GLN A 650 30.23 -3.93 11.87
C GLN A 650 28.74 -3.91 12.20
N ARG A 651 27.96 -2.97 11.66
CA ARG A 651 26.51 -2.92 11.87
C ARG A 651 25.82 -4.17 11.34
N ALA A 652 26.21 -4.68 10.17
CA ALA A 652 25.64 -5.89 9.58
C ALA A 652 25.84 -7.15 10.44
N SER A 653 26.88 -7.20 11.26
CA SER A 653 27.15 -8.35 12.15
C SER A 653 26.18 -8.46 13.34
N VAL A 654 25.50 -7.36 13.69
CA VAL A 654 24.65 -7.26 14.88
C VAL A 654 23.25 -6.73 14.58
N GLU A 655 22.90 -6.49 13.32
CA GLU A 655 21.58 -5.96 12.94
C GLU A 655 20.52 -7.07 12.88
N GLU A 656 19.36 -6.79 13.45
CA GLU A 656 18.24 -7.73 13.54
C GLU A 656 17.05 -7.31 12.68
N ASP A 657 16.96 -6.01 12.34
CA ASP A 657 15.84 -5.48 11.56
C ASP A 657 15.95 -5.90 10.07
N PRO A 658 14.91 -6.54 9.49
CA PRO A 658 14.96 -7.04 8.11
C PRO A 658 15.19 -5.95 7.06
N LEU A 659 14.61 -4.75 7.24
CA LEU A 659 14.70 -3.67 6.26
C LEU A 659 16.09 -3.02 6.28
N VAL A 660 16.69 -2.92 7.46
CA VAL A 660 18.08 -2.44 7.61
C VAL A 660 19.06 -3.47 7.01
N LEU A 661 18.86 -4.76 7.27
CA LEU A 661 19.66 -5.84 6.70
C LEU A 661 19.60 -5.87 5.17
N GLU A 662 18.42 -5.68 4.59
CA GLU A 662 18.25 -5.59 3.13
C GLU A 662 19.05 -4.42 2.56
N ALA A 663 18.94 -3.23 3.17
CA ALA A 663 19.70 -2.06 2.74
C ALA A 663 21.22 -2.24 2.91
N LEU A 664 21.68 -2.90 3.98
CA LEU A 664 23.08 -3.24 4.19
C LEU A 664 23.60 -4.17 3.09
N ARG A 665 22.86 -5.24 2.76
CA ARG A 665 23.23 -6.15 1.66
C ARG A 665 23.33 -5.42 0.33
N GLY A 666 22.37 -4.54 0.02
CA GLY A 666 22.37 -3.75 -1.20
C GLY A 666 23.60 -2.84 -1.34
N ASN A 667 24.03 -2.19 -0.25
CA ASN A 667 25.20 -1.30 -0.28
C ASN A 667 26.54 -2.06 -0.23
N LEU A 668 26.58 -3.28 0.32
CA LEU A 668 27.79 -4.10 0.42
C LEU A 668 28.02 -5.02 -0.80
N ALA A 669 26.98 -5.28 -1.60
CA ALA A 669 27.06 -6.15 -2.78
C ALA A 669 28.06 -5.71 -3.87
N PRO A 670 28.25 -4.40 -4.18
CA PRO A 670 29.22 -3.96 -5.20
C PRO A 670 30.68 -4.22 -4.83
N GLU A 671 31.00 -4.36 -3.54
CA GLU A 671 32.39 -4.50 -3.06
C GLU A 671 32.78 -5.93 -2.71
N ALA A 672 31.81 -6.81 -2.43
CA ALA A 672 32.06 -8.26 -2.41
C ALA A 672 32.59 -8.79 -3.77
N VAL A 673 32.32 -8.07 -4.86
CA VAL A 673 32.86 -8.33 -6.21
C VAL A 673 34.28 -7.77 -6.38
N ARG A 674 34.68 -6.74 -5.61
CA ARG A 674 36.00 -6.09 -5.71
C ARG A 674 37.03 -6.60 -4.69
N ALA A 675 36.60 -7.19 -3.58
CA ALA A 675 37.46 -7.77 -2.56
C ALA A 675 37.83 -9.24 -2.81
N GLY A 676 37.41 -9.78 -3.96
CA GLY A 676 37.89 -11.05 -4.48
C GLY A 676 39.05 -10.84 -5.45
N ASP A 677 40.20 -10.41 -4.94
CA ASP A 677 41.54 -10.56 -5.54
C ASP A 677 42.58 -10.71 -4.42
#